data_AF-A0A328FC43-F1
#
_entry.id   AF-A0A328FC43-F1
#
_cell.length_a   1.000
_cell.length_b   1.000
_cell.length_c   1.000
_cell.angle_alpha   90.00
_cell.angle_beta   90.00
_cell.angle_gamma   90.00
#
_symmetry.space_group_name_H-M   'P 1'
#
loop_
_entity.id
_entity.type
_entity.pdbx_description
1 polymer ?
#
loop_
_entity_poly.entity_id
_entity_poly.type
_entity_poly.pdbx_seq_one_letter_code
_entity_poly.pdbx_strand_id
1 'polypeptide(L)'
;MKPIFLFTTKDTKHTKGRATCHSRLRALRVLRGEKSKADFMISQSGFTLLEVLIVIFLLGMISAMAWSGLGMLDNNKRRQITMETMEQIREAIMGPAGVYDDTGQRVIGGYVKDMKKFPDLWEARAEVKPSFASTDWDDDDPENLSAGLGQGPDYTMNPDYVFFRPSGEFVKDRWQWLPPYRKLTDDTTNNYDHTGGLETENEGQPRGLWTFYTEDLRFDIGTHTAPGATEGDNWKGPYILEPKERKSDPGAHYAQNSTEYESLSPVWISASGWETWEDGDYDASLGELFDEKESFRLLNNDGRFTDGWGRSLRFFITQDPDREGSSIFWILSEGPDYDAIYPTKGTCSGHTWAVDAADTMSEAYDDTLDENLDNIVMKIYSHEYETVFEQQEQEKEAATTAILSAVRLALIGQSPNDLNTGYTGDLLELPALFQWETDATPQWDDQDSSSTPYTKGQPRGLWTRTPNAEDSADDLDEKKWGIGWARSYFPVPGGRDENQVIVDAWGNALLFFMDDSGPELLILSRGSDGRFDFGTTVDGSKAEPDDFTETLDIDTYDPSLTENQDNQVVFIRSYAYSPGYLTLGNLTVIDATATTTKARLFVDGTIAGDTILSCSTLTDEDGDGTLDDWSTGTWPGTPCLDFSDTSATTLATGARTLVVWNDTDSNDEIDTGESFKRVIFKVLPLAGTGEVESIEMDTAVFQTY
;
A
#
# COMPACT_ATOMS: atom_id res chain seq x y z
N MET A 1 -30.55 14.94 -4.49
CA MET A 1 -31.51 13.82 -4.42
C MET A 1 -31.58 13.12 -5.77
N LYS A 2 -30.88 12.00 -5.92
CA LYS A 2 -30.92 11.03 -7.03
C LYS A 2 -30.81 9.64 -6.38
N PRO A 3 -31.55 8.60 -6.80
CA PRO A 3 -31.56 7.33 -6.10
C PRO A 3 -30.43 6.41 -6.56
N ILE A 4 -29.77 5.79 -5.58
CA ILE A 4 -28.76 4.74 -5.74
C ILE A 4 -29.50 3.39 -5.81
N PHE A 5 -29.20 2.59 -6.83
CA PHE A 5 -29.72 1.22 -6.99
C PHE A 5 -28.87 0.24 -6.17
N LEU A 6 -29.49 -0.41 -5.18
CA LEU A 6 -28.93 -1.59 -4.49
C LEU A 6 -29.26 -2.86 -5.29
N PHE A 7 -28.24 -3.65 -5.62
CA PHE A 7 -28.41 -5.04 -6.05
C PHE A 7 -28.26 -5.98 -4.85
N THR A 8 -29.33 -6.70 -4.54
CA THR A 8 -29.36 -7.81 -3.58
C THR A 8 -29.05 -9.12 -4.31
N THR A 9 -28.00 -9.84 -3.92
CA THR A 9 -27.76 -11.22 -4.37
C THR A 9 -28.51 -12.17 -3.44
N LYS A 10 -29.28 -13.08 -4.06
CA LYS A 10 -30.14 -14.06 -3.41
C LYS A 10 -29.40 -15.39 -3.30
N ASP A 11 -29.31 -15.87 -2.06
CA ASP A 11 -29.02 -17.26 -1.71
C ASP A 11 -29.92 -18.25 -2.46
N THR A 12 -29.34 -19.35 -2.95
CA THR A 12 -30.06 -20.62 -3.11
C THR A 12 -29.13 -21.83 -2.92
N LYS A 13 -29.28 -22.49 -1.76
CA LYS A 13 -28.99 -23.92 -1.57
C LYS A 13 -29.96 -24.75 -2.43
N HIS A 14 -29.48 -25.83 -3.08
CA HIS A 14 -30.09 -27.17 -2.93
C HIS A 14 -29.42 -28.32 -3.74
N THR A 15 -29.10 -29.40 -2.99
CA THR A 15 -29.31 -30.85 -3.24
C THR A 15 -28.55 -31.68 -4.28
N LYS A 16 -27.96 -32.76 -3.73
CA LYS A 16 -27.59 -34.07 -4.29
C LYS A 16 -28.67 -34.69 -5.21
N GLY A 17 -28.21 -35.36 -6.26
CA GLY A 17 -29.00 -36.33 -7.03
C GLY A 17 -28.14 -37.24 -7.91
N ARG A 18 -27.94 -38.48 -7.46
CA ARG A 18 -27.36 -39.62 -8.20
C ARG A 18 -28.34 -40.10 -9.27
N ALA A 19 -27.91 -40.34 -10.51
CA ALA A 19 -28.52 -41.34 -11.39
C ALA A 19 -27.55 -41.81 -12.48
N THR A 20 -27.28 -43.11 -12.46
CA THR A 20 -26.68 -43.93 -13.51
C THR A 20 -27.49 -43.88 -14.80
N CYS A 21 -26.84 -43.83 -15.97
CA CYS A 21 -27.45 -44.31 -17.21
C CYS A 21 -26.47 -45.02 -18.15
N HIS A 22 -27.02 -46.10 -18.71
CA HIS A 22 -26.48 -47.18 -19.50
C HIS A 22 -25.86 -46.78 -20.87
N SER A 23 -24.75 -47.47 -21.17
CA SER A 23 -24.46 -48.23 -22.40
C SER A 23 -24.97 -47.72 -23.76
N ARG A 24 -24.01 -47.51 -24.68
CA ARG A 24 -24.10 -48.04 -26.05
C ARG A 24 -22.74 -48.10 -26.74
N LEU A 25 -22.13 -49.27 -26.64
CA LEU A 25 -21.19 -49.81 -27.62
C LEU A 25 -21.85 -49.80 -29.01
N ARG A 26 -21.19 -49.19 -30.00
CA ARG A 26 -21.38 -49.54 -31.41
C ARG A 26 -20.05 -49.87 -32.04
N ALA A 27 -19.93 -51.16 -32.36
CA ALA A 27 -18.92 -51.75 -33.20
C ALA A 27 -18.90 -51.12 -34.59
N LEU A 28 -17.70 -50.83 -35.10
CA LEU A 28 -17.47 -50.63 -36.52
C LEU A 28 -16.70 -51.84 -37.06
N ARG A 29 -17.43 -52.60 -37.86
CA ARG A 29 -17.09 -53.87 -38.47
C ARG A 29 -16.50 -53.60 -39.86
N VAL A 30 -15.36 -54.25 -40.10
CA VAL A 30 -14.80 -54.69 -41.39
C VAL A 30 -15.77 -54.64 -42.57
N LEU A 31 -15.41 -53.89 -43.61
CA LEU A 31 -15.72 -54.25 -45.00
C LEU A 31 -14.48 -54.03 -45.87
N ARG A 32 -13.79 -55.15 -46.10
CA ARG A 32 -12.83 -55.38 -47.18
C ARG A 32 -13.65 -55.46 -48.47
N GLY A 33 -13.48 -54.49 -49.36
CA GLY A 33 -14.17 -54.44 -50.65
C GLY A 33 -13.15 -54.37 -51.79
N GLU A 34 -12.90 -55.52 -52.41
CA GLU A 34 -12.27 -55.63 -53.73
C GLU A 34 -13.15 -54.91 -54.75
N LYS A 35 -12.59 -53.95 -55.51
CA LYS A 35 -13.15 -53.54 -56.80
C LYS A 35 -12.07 -53.28 -57.83
N SER A 36 -12.03 -54.22 -58.77
CA SER A 36 -11.81 -54.07 -60.21
C SER A 36 -10.93 -52.94 -60.71
N LYS A 37 -9.80 -53.35 -61.31
CA LYS A 37 -9.19 -52.67 -62.47
C LYS A 37 -10.28 -52.34 -63.49
N ALA A 38 -10.59 -51.06 -63.64
CA ALA A 38 -11.24 -50.52 -64.82
C ALA A 38 -10.19 -49.68 -65.53
N ASP A 39 -9.75 -50.15 -66.70
CA ASP A 39 -8.97 -49.38 -67.66
C ASP A 39 -9.74 -48.11 -68.02
N PHE A 40 -9.35 -46.98 -67.44
CA PHE A 40 -9.79 -45.67 -67.90
C PHE A 40 -8.93 -45.30 -69.11
N MET A 41 -9.41 -45.66 -70.30
CA MET A 41 -8.89 -45.09 -71.54
C MET A 41 -9.08 -43.57 -71.48
N ILE A 42 -7.99 -42.86 -71.23
CA ILE A 42 -7.90 -41.41 -71.39
C ILE A 42 -8.09 -41.13 -72.88
N SER A 43 -9.32 -40.82 -73.29
CA SER A 43 -9.59 -40.13 -74.54
C SER A 43 -8.83 -38.81 -74.48
N GLN A 44 -7.77 -38.69 -75.29
CA GLN A 44 -7.05 -37.45 -75.54
C GLN A 44 -8.01 -36.46 -76.23
N SER A 45 -8.86 -35.84 -75.42
CA SER A 45 -9.64 -34.67 -75.79
C SER A 45 -8.74 -33.51 -75.44
N GLY A 46 -8.08 -32.93 -76.45
CA GLY A 46 -7.28 -31.72 -76.24
C GLY A 46 -8.15 -30.65 -75.58
N PHE A 47 -7.66 -30.04 -74.50
CA PHE A 47 -8.35 -28.96 -73.83
C PHE A 47 -8.71 -27.88 -74.85
N THR A 48 -9.97 -27.46 -74.84
CA THR A 48 -10.38 -26.29 -75.60
C THR A 48 -9.68 -25.05 -75.04
N LEU A 49 -9.41 -24.05 -75.88
CA LEU A 49 -8.75 -22.80 -75.44
C LEU A 49 -9.45 -22.17 -74.22
N LEU A 50 -10.77 -22.29 -74.14
CA LEU A 50 -11.59 -21.80 -73.05
C LEU A 50 -11.31 -22.54 -71.73
N GLU A 51 -11.20 -23.87 -71.77
CA GLU A 51 -10.88 -24.66 -70.58
C GLU A 51 -9.47 -24.37 -70.08
N VAL A 52 -8.50 -24.15 -70.98
CA VAL A 52 -7.15 -23.72 -70.58
C VAL A 52 -7.20 -22.36 -69.87
N LEU A 53 -7.98 -21.40 -70.39
CA LEU A 53 -8.15 -20.09 -69.75
C LEU A 53 -8.82 -20.19 -68.37
N ILE A 54 -9.85 -21.02 -68.22
CA ILE A 54 -10.52 -21.24 -66.93
C ILE A 54 -9.58 -21.90 -65.93
N VAL A 55 -8.80 -22.89 -66.35
CA VAL A 55 -7.81 -23.56 -65.50
C VAL A 55 -6.72 -22.59 -65.07
N ILE A 56 -6.22 -21.74 -65.97
CA ILE A 56 -5.22 -20.71 -65.62
C ILE A 56 -5.80 -19.69 -64.65
N PHE A 57 -7.06 -19.24 -64.84
CA PHE A 57 -7.71 -18.31 -63.93
C PHE A 57 -7.92 -18.93 -62.53
N LEU A 58 -8.41 -20.17 -62.46
CA LEU A 58 -8.58 -20.90 -61.20
C LEU A 58 -7.24 -21.16 -60.51
N LEU A 59 -6.21 -21.53 -61.26
CA LEU A 59 -4.85 -21.67 -60.72
C LEU A 59 -4.32 -20.32 -60.23
N GLY A 60 -4.53 -19.23 -60.95
CA GLY A 60 -4.14 -17.88 -60.52
C GLY A 60 -4.84 -17.45 -59.23
N MET A 61 -6.13 -17.76 -59.08
CA MET A 61 -6.90 -17.45 -57.88
C MET A 61 -6.50 -18.34 -56.70
N ILE A 62 -6.31 -19.64 -56.93
CA ILE A 62 -5.81 -20.59 -55.91
C ILE A 62 -4.39 -20.20 -55.50
N SER A 63 -3.51 -19.82 -56.43
CA SER A 63 -2.17 -19.32 -56.12
C SER A 63 -2.22 -18.03 -55.31
N ALA A 64 -3.11 -17.08 -55.62
CA ALA A 64 -3.27 -15.85 -54.85
C ALA A 64 -3.78 -16.11 -53.41
N MET A 65 -4.70 -17.07 -53.23
CA MET A 65 -5.19 -17.46 -51.91
C MET A 65 -4.19 -18.33 -51.13
N ALA A 66 -3.46 -19.21 -51.83
CA ALA A 66 -2.40 -20.03 -51.25
C ALA A 66 -1.22 -19.18 -50.78
N TRP A 67 -0.92 -18.06 -51.47
CA TRP A 67 0.14 -17.15 -51.07
C TRP A 67 -0.10 -16.52 -49.69
N SER A 68 -1.35 -16.15 -49.38
CA SER A 68 -1.72 -15.70 -48.03
C SER A 68 -1.69 -16.81 -46.97
N GLY A 69 -1.77 -18.08 -47.39
CA GLY A 69 -1.68 -19.24 -46.50
C GLY A 69 -0.25 -19.79 -46.30
N LEU A 70 0.72 -19.36 -47.12
CA LEU A 70 2.11 -19.84 -47.10
C LEU A 70 2.99 -19.18 -46.00
N GLY A 71 2.40 -18.64 -44.94
CA GLY A 71 3.13 -18.26 -43.72
C GLY A 71 4.02 -17.01 -43.82
N MET A 72 4.10 -16.35 -44.97
CA MET A 72 4.76 -15.04 -45.11
C MET A 72 3.80 -13.93 -44.71
N LEU A 73 3.58 -13.76 -43.40
CA LEU A 73 3.04 -12.50 -42.89
C LEU A 73 3.94 -11.35 -43.36
N ASP A 74 3.33 -10.34 -44.00
CA ASP A 74 4.01 -9.11 -44.39
C ASP A 74 4.70 -8.47 -43.18
N ASN A 75 5.87 -7.86 -43.38
CA ASN A 75 6.66 -7.23 -42.32
C ASN A 75 5.84 -6.17 -41.57
N ASN A 76 4.95 -5.45 -42.25
CA ASN A 76 4.04 -4.51 -41.59
C ASN A 76 3.10 -5.21 -40.60
N LYS A 77 2.59 -6.40 -40.93
CA LYS A 77 1.70 -7.14 -40.03
C LYS A 77 2.47 -7.72 -38.84
N ARG A 78 3.71 -8.18 -39.05
CA ARG A 78 4.59 -8.65 -37.97
C ARG A 78 4.96 -7.51 -37.03
N ARG A 79 5.32 -6.34 -37.58
CA ARG A 79 5.52 -5.10 -36.82
C ARG A 79 4.29 -4.73 -35.99
N GLN A 80 3.10 -4.79 -36.58
CA GLN A 80 1.85 -4.54 -35.86
C GLN A 80 1.64 -5.53 -34.71
N ILE A 81 1.85 -6.83 -34.94
CA ILE A 81 1.74 -7.86 -33.88
C ILE A 81 2.73 -7.56 -32.76
N THR A 82 3.96 -7.19 -33.09
CA THR A 82 4.99 -6.84 -32.10
C THR A 82 4.56 -5.66 -31.24
N MET A 83 4.08 -4.58 -31.86
CA MET A 83 3.57 -3.42 -31.14
C MET A 83 2.35 -3.76 -30.26
N GLU A 84 1.43 -4.60 -30.75
CA GLU A 84 0.29 -5.09 -29.97
C GLU A 84 0.74 -5.92 -28.75
N THR A 85 1.76 -6.77 -28.90
CA THR A 85 2.34 -7.54 -27.80
C THR A 85 3.02 -6.62 -26.78
N MET A 86 3.86 -5.69 -27.23
CA MET A 86 4.53 -4.73 -26.34
C MET A 86 3.52 -3.88 -25.57
N GLU A 87 2.44 -3.44 -26.22
CA GLU A 87 1.38 -2.68 -25.57
C GLU A 87 0.61 -3.52 -24.54
N GLN A 88 0.37 -4.81 -24.80
CA GLN A 88 -0.20 -5.72 -23.79
C GLN A 88 0.73 -5.89 -22.58
N ILE A 89 2.04 -5.98 -22.80
CA ILE A 89 3.03 -6.04 -21.71
C ILE A 89 3.02 -4.72 -20.93
N ARG A 90 3.01 -3.57 -21.62
CA ARG A 90 2.91 -2.25 -21.00
C ARG A 90 1.64 -2.10 -20.16
N GLU A 91 0.51 -2.58 -20.67
CA GLU A 91 -0.77 -2.59 -19.94
C GLU A 91 -0.74 -3.53 -18.73
N ALA A 92 -0.08 -4.69 -18.82
CA ALA A 92 0.12 -5.57 -17.68
C ALA A 92 1.03 -4.97 -16.61
N ILE A 93 2.03 -4.15 -16.99
CA ILE A 93 2.94 -3.47 -16.06
C ILE A 93 2.26 -2.24 -15.44
N MET A 94 1.75 -1.32 -16.26
CA MET A 94 1.32 0.04 -15.85
C MET A 94 -0.20 0.24 -15.85
N GLY A 95 -0.99 -0.70 -16.36
CA GLY A 95 -2.40 -0.53 -16.68
C GLY A 95 -2.68 0.15 -18.03
N PRO A 96 -3.96 0.28 -18.41
CA PRO A 96 -4.36 0.79 -19.73
C PRO A 96 -3.86 2.23 -19.96
N ALA A 97 -3.36 2.52 -21.17
CA ALA A 97 -3.03 3.91 -21.53
C ALA A 97 -4.29 4.78 -21.56
N GLY A 98 -4.14 6.04 -21.13
CA GLY A 98 -5.18 7.05 -21.28
C GLY A 98 -6.35 6.96 -20.29
N VAL A 99 -6.23 6.14 -19.24
CA VAL A 99 -7.17 6.15 -18.12
C VAL A 99 -6.69 7.17 -17.09
N TYR A 100 -7.51 8.18 -16.86
CA TYR A 100 -7.26 9.23 -15.89
C TYR A 100 -8.38 9.26 -14.86
N ASP A 101 -8.06 9.64 -13.64
CA ASP A 101 -9.06 9.86 -12.59
C ASP A 101 -9.79 11.21 -12.77
N ASP A 102 -10.73 11.51 -11.87
CA ASP A 102 -11.51 12.75 -11.89
C ASP A 102 -10.63 14.02 -11.67
N THR A 103 -9.40 13.86 -11.19
CA THR A 103 -8.42 14.94 -11.00
C THR A 103 -7.53 15.15 -12.23
N GLY A 104 -7.60 14.25 -13.21
CA GLY A 104 -6.76 14.25 -14.41
C GLY A 104 -5.42 13.55 -14.22
N GLN A 105 -5.19 12.87 -13.10
CA GLN A 105 -4.00 12.04 -12.89
C GLN A 105 -4.14 10.70 -13.58
N ARG A 106 -3.03 10.16 -14.08
CA ARG A 106 -3.03 8.85 -14.72
C ARG A 106 -3.30 7.78 -13.66
N VAL A 107 -4.27 6.91 -13.92
CA VAL A 107 -4.53 5.76 -13.06
C VAL A 107 -3.46 4.70 -13.33
N ILE A 108 -2.56 4.50 -12.37
CA ILE A 108 -1.58 3.40 -12.41
C ILE A 108 -2.30 2.09 -12.07
N GLY A 109 -2.21 1.12 -12.97
CA GLY A 109 -2.77 -0.23 -12.85
C GLY A 109 -1.69 -1.31 -12.95
N GLY A 110 -2.12 -2.54 -13.22
CA GLY A 110 -1.22 -3.67 -13.47
C GLY A 110 -0.31 -4.02 -12.29
N TYR A 111 0.84 -4.61 -12.60
CA TYR A 111 1.86 -5.02 -11.64
C TYR A 111 2.37 -3.85 -10.79
N VAL A 112 2.63 -2.69 -11.39
CA VAL A 112 3.18 -1.51 -10.68
C VAL A 112 2.23 -0.98 -9.62
N LYS A 113 0.90 -1.03 -9.85
CA LYS A 113 -0.08 -0.60 -8.86
C LYS A 113 0.05 -1.39 -7.55
N ASP A 114 0.22 -2.69 -7.70
CA ASP A 114 0.23 -3.66 -6.61
C ASP A 114 1.61 -3.71 -5.94
N MET A 115 2.67 -3.68 -6.73
CA MET A 115 4.04 -3.91 -6.28
C MET A 115 4.86 -2.65 -6.03
N LYS A 116 4.40 -1.50 -6.53
CA LYS A 116 5.10 -0.19 -6.44
C LYS A 116 6.49 -0.15 -7.08
N LYS A 117 6.83 -1.14 -7.90
CA LYS A 117 8.09 -1.26 -8.67
C LYS A 117 7.83 -1.95 -10.01
N PHE A 118 8.81 -1.92 -10.90
CA PHE A 118 8.80 -2.75 -12.10
C PHE A 118 8.93 -4.25 -11.77
N PRO A 119 8.45 -5.14 -12.66
CA PRO A 119 8.67 -6.57 -12.49
C PRO A 119 10.15 -6.90 -12.63
N ASP A 120 10.65 -7.73 -11.71
CA ASP A 120 11.98 -8.29 -11.79
C ASP A 120 12.13 -9.16 -13.06
N LEU A 121 13.33 -9.22 -13.62
CA LEU A 121 13.65 -10.05 -14.77
C LEU A 121 14.18 -11.43 -14.33
N TRP A 122 13.78 -12.48 -15.05
CA TRP A 122 14.09 -13.87 -14.70
C TRP A 122 14.57 -14.67 -15.90
N GLU A 123 15.68 -15.36 -15.77
CA GLU A 123 16.24 -16.21 -16.84
C GLU A 123 16.29 -17.69 -16.46
N ALA A 124 16.42 -18.56 -17.46
CA ALA A 124 16.64 -19.98 -17.20
C ALA A 124 18.02 -20.15 -16.55
N ARG A 125 18.13 -21.01 -15.52
CA ARG A 125 19.42 -21.28 -14.90
C ARG A 125 20.44 -21.87 -15.88
N ALA A 126 21.72 -21.78 -15.54
CA ALA A 126 22.79 -22.51 -16.22
C ALA A 126 22.59 -24.03 -16.13
N GLU A 127 22.98 -24.75 -17.18
CA GLU A 127 22.94 -26.21 -17.21
C GLU A 127 24.03 -26.82 -16.31
N VAL A 128 23.66 -27.78 -15.46
CA VAL A 128 24.61 -28.49 -14.59
C VAL A 128 25.36 -29.54 -15.40
N LYS A 129 26.70 -29.59 -15.27
CA LYS A 129 27.52 -30.58 -15.97
C LYS A 129 27.18 -31.99 -15.48
N PRO A 130 26.93 -32.97 -16.37
CA PRO A 130 26.68 -34.36 -15.97
C PRO A 130 27.82 -34.99 -15.14
N SER A 131 29.04 -34.46 -15.26
CA SER A 131 30.21 -34.88 -14.47
C SER A 131 30.17 -34.42 -13.02
N PHE A 132 29.33 -33.44 -12.69
CA PHE A 132 29.05 -33.03 -11.32
C PHE A 132 28.07 -34.02 -10.67
N ALA A 133 28.52 -35.26 -10.49
CA ALA A 133 27.80 -36.31 -9.79
C ALA A 133 28.10 -36.24 -8.28
N SER A 134 27.96 -35.05 -7.68
CA SER A 134 28.01 -34.95 -6.22
C SER A 134 26.81 -35.72 -5.65
N THR A 135 27.05 -36.62 -4.71
CA THR A 135 25.98 -37.28 -3.93
C THR A 135 25.23 -36.30 -3.01
N ASP A 136 25.71 -35.06 -2.89
CA ASP A 136 24.99 -33.97 -2.22
C ASP A 136 24.01 -33.27 -3.18
N TRP A 137 24.03 -33.63 -4.47
CA TRP A 137 22.94 -33.38 -5.41
C TRP A 137 21.92 -34.51 -5.27
N ASP A 138 21.33 -34.63 -4.07
CA ASP A 138 20.16 -35.49 -3.91
C ASP A 138 19.03 -34.75 -4.64
N ASP A 139 18.62 -35.25 -5.81
CA ASP A 139 17.45 -34.77 -6.56
C ASP A 139 16.19 -34.68 -5.66
N ASP A 140 16.22 -35.34 -4.51
CA ASP A 140 15.17 -35.43 -3.51
C ASP A 140 15.32 -34.43 -2.31
N ASP A 141 16.45 -33.70 -2.15
CA ASP A 141 16.67 -32.75 -1.03
C ASP A 141 17.23 -31.37 -1.48
N PRO A 142 16.36 -30.47 -1.96
CA PRO A 142 16.73 -29.13 -2.43
C PRO A 142 17.23 -28.16 -1.35
N GLU A 143 17.09 -28.47 -0.06
CA GLU A 143 17.61 -27.61 1.03
C GLU A 143 19.15 -27.64 1.12
N ASN A 144 19.80 -28.63 0.51
CA ASN A 144 21.25 -28.78 0.47
C ASN A 144 21.93 -28.18 -0.78
N LEU A 145 21.19 -27.42 -1.60
CA LEU A 145 21.76 -26.68 -2.73
C LEU A 145 22.72 -25.60 -2.21
N SER A 146 24.03 -25.87 -2.26
CA SER A 146 25.06 -24.92 -1.85
C SER A 146 25.03 -23.66 -2.73
N ALA A 147 24.99 -22.47 -2.13
CA ALA A 147 25.33 -21.21 -2.80
C ALA A 147 26.66 -21.39 -3.57
N GLY A 148 26.67 -21.12 -4.87
CA GLY A 148 27.84 -21.37 -5.74
C GLY A 148 27.60 -22.27 -6.97
N LEU A 149 26.34 -22.59 -7.30
CA LEU A 149 25.96 -23.28 -8.54
C LEU A 149 25.17 -22.36 -9.51
N GLY A 150 25.38 -21.05 -9.40
CA GLY A 150 24.62 -20.05 -10.18
C GLY A 150 23.16 -19.89 -9.76
N GLN A 151 22.82 -20.31 -8.53
CA GLN A 151 21.48 -20.15 -7.93
C GLN A 151 21.64 -19.45 -6.58
N GLY A 152 21.29 -18.16 -6.54
CA GLY A 152 21.35 -17.32 -5.35
C GLY A 152 21.90 -15.92 -5.65
N PRO A 153 21.81 -14.99 -4.67
CA PRO A 153 22.38 -13.65 -4.79
C PRO A 153 23.91 -13.67 -4.94
N ASP A 154 24.58 -14.72 -4.46
CA ASP A 154 26.01 -14.93 -4.64
C ASP A 154 26.25 -15.73 -5.93
N TYR A 155 26.40 -15.02 -7.05
CA TYR A 155 26.70 -15.58 -8.38
C TYR A 155 28.14 -16.10 -8.47
N THR A 156 28.52 -17.04 -7.61
CA THR A 156 29.74 -17.81 -7.84
C THR A 156 29.38 -18.96 -8.77
N MET A 157 29.60 -18.79 -10.07
CA MET A 157 29.57 -19.92 -11.00
C MET A 157 30.88 -20.69 -10.85
N ASN A 158 30.82 -21.91 -10.31
CA ASN A 158 31.97 -22.79 -10.41
C ASN A 158 31.98 -23.46 -11.79
N PRO A 159 32.95 -23.13 -12.66
CA PRO A 159 33.02 -23.72 -14.00
C PRO A 159 33.23 -25.25 -13.98
N ASP A 160 33.68 -25.83 -12.87
CA ASP A 160 33.78 -27.28 -12.71
C ASP A 160 32.40 -27.95 -12.63
N TYR A 161 31.35 -27.19 -12.27
CA TYR A 161 30.03 -27.72 -11.89
C TYR A 161 28.92 -27.38 -12.89
N VAL A 162 29.01 -26.25 -13.59
CA VAL A 162 28.00 -25.79 -14.55
C VAL A 162 28.60 -25.50 -15.92
N PHE A 163 27.77 -25.61 -16.96
CA PHE A 163 28.01 -25.04 -18.27
C PHE A 163 27.44 -23.62 -18.31
N PHE A 164 28.12 -22.68 -18.97
CA PHE A 164 27.60 -21.32 -19.19
C PHE A 164 26.55 -21.24 -20.32
N ARG A 165 25.78 -22.32 -20.53
CA ARG A 165 24.57 -22.33 -21.38
C ARG A 165 23.31 -22.46 -20.56
N PRO A 166 22.18 -21.91 -21.02
CA PRO A 166 20.91 -22.09 -20.35
C PRO A 166 20.49 -23.57 -20.25
N SER A 167 19.74 -23.90 -19.21
CA SER A 167 19.19 -25.24 -19.03
C SER A 167 17.87 -25.41 -19.81
N GLY A 168 17.75 -26.52 -20.53
CA GLY A 168 16.53 -26.90 -21.25
C GLY A 168 16.64 -28.28 -21.88
N GLU A 169 15.55 -28.74 -22.48
CA GLU A 169 15.49 -30.03 -23.18
C GLU A 169 14.56 -29.98 -24.41
N PHE A 170 14.78 -30.83 -25.40
CA PHE A 170 13.82 -31.00 -26.49
C PHE A 170 12.73 -32.02 -26.11
N VAL A 171 11.49 -31.53 -25.96
CA VAL A 171 10.30 -32.36 -25.72
C VAL A 171 9.42 -32.37 -26.97
N LYS A 172 9.40 -33.50 -27.68
CA LYS A 172 8.69 -33.67 -28.97
C LYS A 172 9.16 -32.64 -30.01
N ASP A 173 10.47 -32.59 -30.23
CA ASP A 173 11.13 -31.70 -31.20
C ASP A 173 10.93 -30.20 -30.91
N ARG A 174 10.58 -29.86 -29.66
CA ARG A 174 10.41 -28.48 -29.19
C ARG A 174 11.28 -28.25 -27.98
N TRP A 175 12.11 -27.22 -28.03
CA TRP A 175 12.88 -26.80 -26.87
C TRP A 175 11.94 -26.33 -25.76
N GLN A 176 12.20 -26.81 -24.55
CA GLN A 176 11.51 -26.45 -23.32
C GLN A 176 12.58 -26.04 -22.31
N TRP A 177 12.52 -24.79 -21.86
CA TRP A 177 13.39 -24.29 -20.79
C TRP A 177 13.15 -25.08 -19.51
N LEU A 178 14.23 -25.54 -18.89
CA LEU A 178 14.14 -26.29 -17.65
C LEU A 178 14.14 -25.31 -16.46
N PRO A 179 13.19 -25.46 -15.52
CA PRO A 179 13.24 -24.71 -14.27
C PRO A 179 14.40 -25.18 -13.37
N PRO A 180 14.64 -24.53 -12.23
CA PRO A 180 14.09 -23.23 -11.81
C PRO A 180 14.66 -22.08 -12.65
N TYR A 181 13.88 -21.00 -12.73
CA TYR A 181 14.37 -19.72 -13.23
C TYR A 181 15.11 -19.01 -12.10
N ARG A 182 16.13 -18.22 -12.44
CA ARG A 182 16.81 -17.34 -11.48
C ARG A 182 16.37 -15.89 -11.70
N LYS A 183 16.28 -15.13 -10.62
CA LYS A 183 16.09 -13.67 -10.66
C LYS A 183 17.40 -13.03 -11.08
N LEU A 184 17.33 -12.09 -12.00
CA LEU A 184 18.43 -11.19 -12.33
C LEU A 184 18.49 -10.09 -11.27
N THR A 185 19.67 -9.84 -10.72
CA THR A 185 19.92 -8.78 -9.74
C THR A 185 20.92 -7.79 -10.29
N ASP A 186 20.82 -6.52 -9.95
CA ASP A 186 21.85 -5.54 -10.28
C ASP A 186 22.93 -5.56 -9.18
N ASP A 187 23.90 -6.49 -9.30
CA ASP A 187 25.02 -6.57 -8.36
C ASP A 187 26.14 -5.61 -8.78
N THR A 188 25.99 -4.35 -8.38
CA THR A 188 26.98 -3.30 -8.62
C THR A 188 28.30 -3.51 -7.85
N THR A 189 28.35 -4.46 -6.90
CA THR A 189 29.54 -4.66 -6.06
C THR A 189 30.53 -5.62 -6.70
N ASN A 190 30.04 -6.73 -7.24
CA ASN A 190 30.88 -7.75 -7.85
C ASN A 190 30.79 -7.81 -9.38
N ASN A 191 29.85 -7.05 -9.98
CA ASN A 191 29.69 -6.95 -11.43
C ASN A 191 29.40 -8.33 -12.07
N TYR A 192 28.65 -9.16 -11.37
CA TYR A 192 28.30 -10.51 -11.81
C TYR A 192 26.94 -10.59 -12.51
N ASP A 193 26.06 -9.62 -12.27
CA ASP A 193 24.70 -9.58 -12.82
C ASP A 193 24.28 -8.11 -13.00
N HIS A 194 23.84 -7.76 -14.22
CA HIS A 194 23.42 -6.41 -14.57
C HIS A 194 22.14 -6.45 -15.38
N THR A 195 21.03 -6.12 -14.74
CA THR A 195 19.72 -5.99 -15.42
C THR A 195 19.70 -4.94 -16.55
N GLY A 196 20.72 -4.09 -16.61
CA GLY A 196 20.90 -3.03 -17.60
C GLY A 196 22.08 -3.18 -18.58
N GLY A 197 22.96 -4.17 -18.36
CA GLY A 197 24.19 -4.39 -19.14
C GLY A 197 24.14 -5.66 -19.99
N LEU A 198 25.07 -5.81 -20.94
CA LEU A 198 25.14 -6.98 -21.81
C LEU A 198 25.83 -8.22 -21.18
N GLU A 199 26.51 -8.06 -20.04
CA GLU A 199 27.32 -9.12 -19.43
C GLU A 199 26.50 -10.35 -19.04
N THR A 200 25.31 -10.10 -18.52
CA THR A 200 24.20 -11.05 -18.52
C THR A 200 23.40 -10.78 -19.78
N GLU A 201 23.64 -11.56 -20.82
CA GLU A 201 22.90 -11.46 -22.07
C GLU A 201 21.41 -11.65 -21.77
N ASN A 202 20.67 -10.55 -21.61
CA ASN A 202 19.39 -10.46 -20.90
C ASN A 202 18.27 -11.31 -21.53
N GLU A 203 18.33 -12.62 -21.27
CA GLU A 203 17.25 -13.58 -21.46
C GLU A 203 16.15 -13.42 -20.41
N GLY A 204 16.36 -12.51 -19.45
CA GLY A 204 15.42 -12.11 -18.43
C GLY A 204 14.03 -11.84 -19.01
N GLN A 205 13.05 -12.62 -18.56
CA GLN A 205 11.64 -12.39 -18.85
C GLN A 205 10.97 -11.84 -17.60
N PRO A 206 10.00 -10.91 -17.70
CA PRO A 206 9.28 -10.37 -16.56
C PRO A 206 8.23 -11.36 -16.03
N ARG A 207 8.69 -12.54 -15.58
CA ARG A 207 7.82 -13.69 -15.24
C ARG A 207 6.84 -13.39 -14.10
N GLY A 208 7.14 -12.40 -13.26
CA GLY A 208 6.21 -11.87 -12.25
C GLY A 208 4.89 -11.36 -12.84
N LEU A 209 4.80 -11.15 -14.16
CA LEU A 209 3.56 -10.78 -14.83
C LEU A 209 2.58 -11.97 -15.01
N TRP A 210 3.03 -13.23 -14.98
CA TRP A 210 2.16 -14.40 -15.22
C TRP A 210 2.41 -15.65 -14.34
N THR A 211 3.48 -15.71 -13.55
CA THR A 211 3.81 -16.90 -12.72
C THR A 211 3.62 -16.61 -11.23
N PHE A 212 2.63 -17.25 -10.59
CA PHE A 212 2.40 -17.13 -9.14
C PHE A 212 2.97 -18.29 -8.31
N TYR A 213 2.78 -19.54 -8.77
CA TYR A 213 2.95 -20.72 -7.93
C TYR A 213 4.29 -21.43 -8.18
N THR A 214 4.84 -22.04 -7.13
CA THR A 214 6.03 -22.93 -7.22
C THR A 214 5.74 -24.19 -8.05
N GLU A 215 4.49 -24.66 -8.07
CA GLU A 215 4.05 -25.81 -8.88
C GLU A 215 4.03 -25.58 -10.40
N ASP A 216 4.13 -24.32 -10.85
CA ASP A 216 4.39 -23.99 -12.26
C ASP A 216 5.88 -24.16 -12.62
N LEU A 217 6.75 -24.35 -11.61
CA LEU A 217 8.08 -24.94 -11.76
C LEU A 217 7.91 -26.46 -11.61
N ARG A 218 8.42 -27.26 -12.55
CA ARG A 218 8.19 -28.73 -12.60
C ARG A 218 8.68 -29.51 -11.37
N PHE A 219 9.30 -28.86 -10.39
CA PHE A 219 9.79 -29.45 -9.16
C PHE A 219 9.66 -28.40 -8.04
N ASP A 220 9.01 -28.81 -6.95
CA ASP A 220 8.84 -28.03 -5.72
C ASP A 220 10.18 -28.04 -4.98
N ILE A 221 11.09 -27.15 -5.40
CA ILE A 221 12.37 -26.96 -4.72
C ILE A 221 12.04 -26.20 -3.43
N GLY A 222 11.98 -26.90 -2.29
CA GLY A 222 11.38 -26.44 -1.02
C GLY A 222 11.85 -25.08 -0.47
N THR A 223 12.95 -24.52 -0.98
CA THR A 223 13.49 -23.20 -0.61
C THR A 223 13.36 -22.11 -1.68
N HIS A 224 12.99 -22.46 -2.92
CA HIS A 224 12.89 -21.51 -4.02
C HIS A 224 11.44 -21.06 -4.20
N THR A 225 11.18 -19.81 -3.84
CA THR A 225 9.87 -19.19 -4.07
C THR A 225 9.70 -18.87 -5.56
N ALA A 226 8.52 -19.18 -6.11
CA ALA A 226 8.16 -18.70 -7.43
C ALA A 226 8.17 -17.17 -7.48
N PRO A 227 8.35 -16.54 -8.66
CA PRO A 227 8.42 -15.09 -8.76
C PRO A 227 7.29 -14.37 -8.01
N GLY A 228 6.02 -14.76 -8.24
CA GLY A 228 4.89 -14.17 -7.53
C GLY A 228 4.84 -14.47 -6.02
N ALA A 229 5.43 -15.57 -5.55
CA ALA A 229 5.55 -15.86 -4.12
C ALA A 229 6.64 -14.99 -3.45
N THR A 230 7.71 -14.64 -4.16
CA THR A 230 8.70 -13.66 -3.68
C THR A 230 8.09 -12.26 -3.50
N GLU A 231 7.09 -11.92 -4.32
CA GLU A 231 6.39 -10.63 -4.24
C GLU A 231 5.40 -10.53 -3.05
N GLY A 232 5.09 -11.65 -2.38
CA GLY A 232 4.25 -11.69 -1.19
C GLY A 232 2.77 -11.32 -1.43
N ASP A 233 2.09 -10.91 -0.36
CA ASP A 233 0.64 -10.70 -0.35
C ASP A 233 0.16 -9.56 -1.27
N ASN A 234 1.07 -8.68 -1.70
CA ASN A 234 0.74 -7.55 -2.55
C ASN A 234 0.44 -7.97 -3.99
N TRP A 235 1.01 -9.07 -4.47
CA TRP A 235 0.79 -9.55 -5.84
C TRP A 235 -0.65 -10.03 -6.06
N LYS A 236 -1.33 -9.52 -7.09
CA LYS A 236 -2.74 -9.86 -7.42
C LYS A 236 -2.93 -10.48 -8.81
N GLY A 237 -1.84 -10.83 -9.50
CA GLY A 237 -1.88 -11.36 -10.85
C GLY A 237 -2.58 -12.73 -11.01
N PRO A 238 -2.41 -13.39 -12.16
CA PRO A 238 -1.55 -13.01 -13.28
C PRO A 238 -2.10 -11.78 -14.01
N TYR A 239 -1.21 -10.87 -14.41
CA TYR A 239 -1.54 -9.63 -15.12
C TYR A 239 -1.64 -9.83 -16.64
N ILE A 240 -0.99 -10.87 -17.14
CA ILE A 240 -1.05 -11.32 -18.54
C ILE A 240 -1.05 -12.85 -18.59
N LEU A 241 -1.57 -13.41 -19.68
CA LEU A 241 -1.51 -14.85 -19.90
C LEU A 241 -0.07 -15.28 -20.16
N GLU A 242 0.31 -16.44 -19.63
CA GLU A 242 1.60 -17.06 -19.93
C GLU A 242 1.82 -17.12 -21.46
N PRO A 243 2.96 -16.60 -21.95
CA PRO A 243 3.25 -16.63 -23.37
C PRO A 243 3.49 -18.07 -23.81
N LYS A 244 2.67 -18.54 -24.76
CA LYS A 244 2.77 -19.88 -25.34
C LYS A 244 3.18 -19.80 -26.80
N GLU A 245 4.17 -20.59 -27.17
CA GLU A 245 4.60 -20.79 -28.55
C GLU A 245 3.40 -21.27 -29.39
N ARG A 246 3.01 -20.47 -30.39
CA ARG A 246 1.94 -20.84 -31.32
C ARG A 246 2.46 -21.59 -32.54
N LYS A 247 3.77 -21.50 -32.83
CA LYS A 247 4.39 -22.19 -33.96
C LYS A 247 5.06 -23.46 -33.44
N SER A 248 5.12 -24.47 -34.29
CA SER A 248 5.83 -25.72 -34.01
C SER A 248 7.17 -25.77 -34.70
N ASP A 249 7.42 -24.85 -35.64
CA ASP A 249 8.69 -24.81 -36.34
C ASP A 249 9.72 -24.18 -35.41
N PRO A 250 10.73 -24.94 -34.97
CA PRO A 250 11.80 -24.37 -34.18
C PRO A 250 12.40 -23.20 -34.95
N GLY A 251 12.79 -22.14 -34.24
CA GLY A 251 13.62 -21.08 -34.83
C GLY A 251 14.86 -21.68 -35.49
N ALA A 252 15.59 -20.88 -36.26
CA ALA A 252 16.79 -21.29 -36.99
C ALA A 252 17.99 -21.62 -36.06
N HIS A 253 17.76 -22.43 -35.03
CA HIS A 253 18.74 -22.91 -34.08
C HIS A 253 19.67 -23.95 -34.72
N TYR A 254 20.92 -24.03 -34.23
CA TYR A 254 21.90 -25.01 -34.69
C TYR A 254 21.61 -26.46 -34.29
N ALA A 255 20.80 -26.66 -33.24
CA ALA A 255 20.31 -27.95 -32.77
C ALA A 255 18.78 -28.10 -32.95
N GLN A 256 18.35 -29.23 -33.47
CA GLN A 256 16.95 -29.61 -33.67
C GLN A 256 16.46 -30.66 -32.66
N ASN A 257 17.37 -31.17 -31.83
CA ASN A 257 17.10 -32.20 -30.83
C ASN A 257 18.13 -32.14 -29.68
N SER A 258 17.86 -32.83 -28.57
CA SER A 258 18.74 -32.81 -27.38
C SER A 258 20.15 -33.32 -27.68
N THR A 259 20.32 -34.28 -28.59
CA THR A 259 21.66 -34.80 -28.93
C THR A 259 22.51 -33.76 -29.65
N GLU A 260 21.92 -33.03 -30.60
CA GLU A 260 22.60 -31.90 -31.25
C GLU A 260 22.90 -30.80 -30.24
N TYR A 261 21.96 -30.49 -29.33
CA TYR A 261 22.16 -29.49 -28.28
C TYR A 261 23.29 -29.85 -27.32
N GLU A 262 23.29 -31.10 -26.81
CA GLU A 262 24.36 -31.62 -25.96
C GLU A 262 25.73 -31.57 -26.66
N SER A 263 25.75 -31.76 -27.99
CA SER A 263 26.98 -31.70 -28.80
C SER A 263 27.55 -30.29 -28.97
N LEU A 264 26.74 -29.24 -28.74
CA LEU A 264 27.19 -27.86 -28.61
C LEU A 264 27.85 -27.70 -27.23
N SER A 265 29.05 -28.27 -27.05
CA SER A 265 29.83 -28.12 -25.83
C SER A 265 30.78 -26.92 -25.96
N PRO A 266 30.78 -25.98 -25.00
CA PRO A 266 31.87 -25.01 -24.93
C PRO A 266 33.18 -25.76 -24.74
N VAL A 267 34.23 -25.35 -25.43
CA VAL A 267 35.57 -25.90 -25.17
C VAL A 267 36.16 -25.11 -24.01
N TRP A 268 36.29 -25.76 -22.86
CA TRP A 268 37.05 -25.19 -21.73
C TRP A 268 38.52 -25.04 -22.13
N ILE A 269 39.01 -23.81 -22.23
CA ILE A 269 40.41 -23.51 -22.54
C ILE A 269 41.20 -23.50 -21.24
N SER A 270 41.60 -24.69 -20.80
CA SER A 270 42.34 -24.92 -19.54
C SER A 270 43.61 -24.08 -19.38
N ALA A 271 44.24 -23.64 -20.49
CA ALA A 271 45.43 -22.79 -20.46
C ALA A 271 45.13 -21.34 -20.06
N SER A 272 43.91 -20.88 -20.31
CA SER A 272 43.52 -19.48 -20.11
C SER A 272 42.47 -19.32 -19.00
N GLY A 273 41.87 -20.42 -18.55
CA GLY A 273 40.92 -20.44 -17.44
C GLY A 273 39.50 -20.03 -17.82
N TRP A 274 39.15 -20.04 -19.11
CA TRP A 274 37.84 -19.62 -19.62
C TRP A 274 37.24 -20.59 -20.65
N GLU A 275 35.92 -20.59 -20.82
CA GLU A 275 35.20 -21.30 -21.89
C GLU A 275 35.27 -20.53 -23.21
N THR A 276 35.36 -21.19 -24.37
CA THR A 276 35.32 -20.54 -25.70
C THR A 276 34.18 -19.55 -25.93
N TRP A 277 33.18 -19.51 -25.04
CA TRP A 277 32.02 -18.63 -25.09
C TRP A 277 32.09 -17.44 -24.09
N GLU A 278 33.13 -17.34 -23.25
CA GLU A 278 33.26 -16.30 -22.22
C GLU A 278 33.98 -15.03 -22.70
N ASP A 279 34.95 -15.16 -23.61
CA ASP A 279 35.78 -14.03 -24.02
C ASP A 279 35.39 -13.56 -25.41
N GLY A 280 34.47 -12.62 -25.45
CA GLY A 280 34.20 -11.78 -26.62
C GLY A 280 35.39 -10.90 -27.00
N ASP A 281 36.61 -11.45 -27.08
CA ASP A 281 37.78 -10.77 -27.64
C ASP A 281 37.62 -10.73 -29.16
N TYR A 282 36.68 -9.88 -29.59
CA TYR A 282 36.31 -9.66 -30.98
C TYR A 282 37.34 -8.72 -31.63
N ASP A 283 38.23 -9.28 -32.43
CA ASP A 283 38.85 -8.50 -33.49
C ASP A 283 37.71 -7.99 -34.40
N ALA A 284 37.52 -6.67 -34.48
CA ALA A 284 36.50 -6.01 -35.32
C ALA A 284 36.51 -6.42 -36.81
N SER A 285 37.52 -7.16 -37.26
CA SER A 285 37.58 -7.76 -38.60
C SER A 285 36.82 -9.08 -38.74
N LEU A 286 36.36 -9.68 -37.64
CA LEU A 286 35.49 -10.84 -37.57
C LEU A 286 34.15 -10.36 -36.99
N GLY A 287 33.27 -9.84 -37.86
CA GLY A 287 31.93 -9.42 -37.45
C GLY A 287 31.24 -10.46 -36.56
N GLU A 288 30.35 -10.00 -35.69
CA GLU A 288 29.68 -10.64 -34.54
C GLU A 288 28.89 -11.95 -34.85
N LEU A 289 29.12 -12.59 -35.99
CA LEU A 289 28.47 -13.80 -36.48
C LEU A 289 28.75 -15.09 -35.66
N PHE A 290 29.48 -15.00 -34.54
CA PHE A 290 29.83 -16.15 -33.71
C PHE A 290 29.67 -15.90 -32.20
N ASP A 291 28.70 -15.09 -31.77
CA ASP A 291 28.14 -15.29 -30.44
C ASP A 291 27.29 -16.58 -30.45
N GLU A 292 27.91 -17.73 -30.15
CA GLU A 292 27.20 -19.01 -30.06
C GLU A 292 26.06 -18.94 -29.01
N LYS A 293 26.09 -18.01 -28.05
CA LYS A 293 24.96 -17.73 -27.15
C LYS A 293 23.77 -17.08 -27.83
N GLU A 294 24.00 -16.15 -28.75
CA GLU A 294 22.93 -15.60 -29.58
C GLU A 294 22.22 -16.65 -30.41
N SER A 295 22.96 -17.68 -30.84
CA SER A 295 22.36 -18.81 -31.52
C SER A 295 21.42 -19.60 -30.63
N PHE A 296 21.75 -19.83 -29.35
CA PHE A 296 20.86 -20.45 -28.36
C PHE A 296 19.58 -19.64 -28.11
N ARG A 297 19.60 -18.31 -28.33
CA ARG A 297 18.41 -17.44 -28.26
C ARG A 297 17.41 -17.69 -29.39
N LEU A 298 17.81 -18.39 -30.47
CA LEU A 298 16.92 -18.84 -31.54
C LEU A 298 16.19 -20.15 -31.20
N LEU A 299 16.44 -20.74 -30.01
CA LEU A 299 15.66 -21.87 -29.50
C LEU A 299 14.20 -21.47 -29.29
N ASN A 300 13.32 -22.47 -29.43
CA ASN A 300 11.86 -22.35 -29.27
C ASN A 300 11.46 -21.44 -28.09
N ASN A 301 10.55 -20.49 -28.34
CA ASN A 301 10.24 -19.41 -27.39
C ASN A 301 9.14 -19.79 -26.38
N ASP A 302 8.96 -21.08 -26.08
CA ASP A 302 7.84 -21.53 -25.24
C ASP A 302 8.06 -21.00 -23.81
N GLY A 303 7.10 -20.22 -23.29
CA GLY A 303 7.24 -19.54 -22.00
C GLY A 303 8.03 -18.21 -22.05
N ARG A 304 8.31 -17.66 -23.24
CA ARG A 304 8.91 -16.32 -23.45
C ARG A 304 8.03 -15.45 -24.34
N PHE A 305 8.03 -14.14 -24.12
CA PHE A 305 7.31 -13.23 -25.02
C PHE A 305 7.99 -13.17 -26.37
N THR A 306 7.21 -13.18 -27.45
CA THR A 306 7.73 -13.14 -28.81
C THR A 306 7.18 -11.98 -29.62
N ASP A 307 8.02 -11.50 -30.55
CA ASP A 307 7.63 -10.54 -31.56
C ASP A 307 6.86 -11.19 -32.73
N GLY A 308 6.46 -10.38 -33.70
CA GLY A 308 5.75 -10.83 -34.89
C GLY A 308 6.58 -11.70 -35.84
N TRP A 309 7.90 -11.73 -35.69
CA TRP A 309 8.79 -12.60 -36.45
C TRP A 309 9.02 -13.96 -35.76
N GLY A 310 8.67 -14.06 -34.48
CA GLY A 310 8.81 -15.26 -33.67
C GLY A 310 10.16 -15.33 -32.96
N ARG A 311 10.78 -14.18 -32.67
CA ARG A 311 11.93 -14.09 -31.77
C ARG A 311 11.49 -13.64 -30.39
N SER A 312 12.22 -14.04 -29.36
CA SER A 312 11.98 -13.56 -28.00
C SER A 312 12.20 -12.06 -27.91
N LEU A 313 11.29 -11.34 -27.24
CA LEU A 313 11.50 -9.95 -26.89
C LEU A 313 12.62 -9.84 -25.85
N ARG A 314 13.43 -8.79 -25.97
CA ARG A 314 14.48 -8.46 -24.99
C ARG A 314 13.96 -7.45 -23.97
N PHE A 315 14.38 -7.63 -22.72
CA PHE A 315 13.99 -6.79 -21.61
C PHE A 315 15.23 -6.28 -20.89
N PHE A 316 15.21 -5.00 -20.51
CA PHE A 316 16.28 -4.38 -19.74
C PHE A 316 15.67 -3.45 -18.68
N ILE A 317 16.35 -3.32 -17.56
CA ILE A 317 16.05 -2.30 -16.56
C ILE A 317 17.32 -1.48 -16.36
N THR A 318 17.28 -0.21 -16.73
CA THR A 318 18.43 0.70 -16.56
C THR A 318 18.04 1.89 -15.69
N GLN A 319 19.04 2.61 -15.19
CA GLN A 319 18.81 3.94 -14.63
C GLN A 319 18.28 4.90 -15.72
N ASP A 320 17.44 5.85 -15.33
CA ASP A 320 17.00 6.95 -16.18
C ASP A 320 18.08 8.05 -16.21
N PRO A 321 18.71 8.34 -17.37
CA PRO A 321 19.79 9.32 -17.45
C PRO A 321 19.26 10.75 -17.23
N ASP A 322 17.97 11.00 -17.43
CA ASP A 322 17.35 12.31 -17.27
C ASP A 322 16.86 12.56 -15.83
N ARG A 323 16.73 11.51 -15.00
CA ARG A 323 16.24 11.59 -13.61
C ARG A 323 16.92 10.57 -12.70
N GLU A 324 17.89 11.05 -11.93
CA GLU A 324 18.59 10.24 -10.91
C GLU A 324 17.60 9.58 -9.93
N GLY A 325 17.82 8.30 -9.64
CA GLY A 325 16.94 7.48 -8.78
C GLY A 325 15.77 6.81 -9.50
N SER A 326 15.41 7.27 -10.71
CA SER A 326 14.39 6.60 -11.54
C SER A 326 15.03 5.58 -12.50
N SER A 327 14.21 4.69 -13.03
CA SER A 327 14.61 3.61 -13.95
C SER A 327 13.77 3.58 -15.22
N ILE A 328 14.30 2.93 -16.25
CA ILE A 328 13.64 2.70 -17.53
C ILE A 328 13.51 1.19 -17.73
N PHE A 329 12.29 0.72 -17.94
CA PHE A 329 12.00 -0.65 -18.36
C PHE A 329 11.89 -0.70 -19.89
N TRP A 330 12.83 -1.39 -20.52
CA TRP A 330 12.93 -1.50 -21.97
C TRP A 330 12.29 -2.80 -22.47
N ILE A 331 11.59 -2.71 -23.59
CA ILE A 331 11.09 -3.86 -24.35
C ILE A 331 11.54 -3.68 -25.80
N LEU A 332 12.34 -4.62 -26.31
CA LEU A 332 12.99 -4.49 -27.60
C LEU A 332 12.73 -5.70 -28.49
N SER A 333 12.48 -5.44 -29.78
CA SER A 333 12.44 -6.43 -30.87
C SER A 333 13.43 -6.01 -31.95
N GLU A 334 14.19 -6.99 -32.43
CA GLU A 334 15.27 -6.84 -33.42
C GLU A 334 14.78 -6.82 -34.88
N GLY A 335 13.49 -6.52 -35.06
CA GLY A 335 12.93 -6.33 -36.38
C GLY A 335 13.02 -7.56 -37.33
N PRO A 336 12.86 -7.33 -38.64
CA PRO A 336 12.97 -8.34 -39.68
C PRO A 336 14.39 -8.80 -40.03
N ASP A 337 15.43 -7.99 -39.81
CA ASP A 337 16.80 -8.35 -40.17
C ASP A 337 17.49 -9.23 -39.13
N TYR A 338 16.93 -9.28 -37.92
CA TYR A 338 17.40 -10.10 -36.81
C TYR A 338 18.72 -9.63 -36.22
N ASP A 339 19.06 -8.37 -36.43
CA ASP A 339 20.31 -7.76 -36.02
C ASP A 339 20.05 -6.60 -35.05
N ALA A 340 21.00 -6.32 -34.17
CA ALA A 340 20.95 -5.17 -33.29
C ALA A 340 22.32 -4.95 -32.64
N ILE A 341 22.78 -3.70 -32.66
CA ILE A 341 23.96 -3.28 -31.91
C ILE A 341 23.53 -2.77 -30.54
N TYR A 342 24.05 -3.42 -29.51
CA TYR A 342 23.86 -3.07 -28.11
C TYR A 342 25.12 -2.39 -27.55
N PRO A 343 25.00 -1.67 -26.42
CA PRO A 343 26.15 -1.17 -25.67
C PRO A 343 27.22 -2.25 -25.48
N THR A 344 28.50 -1.95 -25.73
CA THR A 344 29.59 -2.94 -25.68
C THR A 344 29.94 -3.35 -24.25
N LYS A 345 29.81 -4.66 -23.94
CA LYS A 345 30.33 -5.28 -22.70
C LYS A 345 31.68 -4.65 -22.36
N GLY A 346 31.82 -4.11 -21.15
CA GLY A 346 33.10 -3.58 -20.66
C GLY A 346 34.26 -4.59 -20.82
N THR A 347 35.48 -4.20 -20.48
CA THR A 347 36.61 -5.15 -20.60
C THR A 347 36.59 -6.19 -19.48
N CYS A 348 36.57 -7.49 -19.81
CA CYS A 348 36.77 -8.57 -18.84
C CYS A 348 38.26 -8.72 -18.49
N SER A 349 38.59 -8.71 -17.20
CA SER A 349 39.93 -9.02 -16.69
C SER A 349 39.86 -9.98 -15.52
N GLY A 350 40.13 -11.27 -15.77
CA GLY A 350 40.21 -12.29 -14.72
C GLY A 350 38.86 -12.66 -14.10
N HIS A 351 37.81 -12.77 -14.92
CA HIS A 351 36.40 -13.01 -14.54
C HIS A 351 35.73 -11.84 -13.82
N THR A 352 36.40 -10.69 -13.73
CA THR A 352 35.79 -9.43 -13.31
C THR A 352 35.67 -8.56 -14.55
N TRP A 353 34.44 -8.26 -14.92
CA TRP A 353 34.19 -7.26 -15.95
C TRP A 353 34.31 -5.87 -15.34
N ALA A 354 34.90 -4.93 -16.10
CA ALA A 354 34.96 -3.55 -15.66
C ALA A 354 33.61 -2.89 -15.95
N VAL A 355 32.91 -2.43 -14.90
CA VAL A 355 31.73 -1.55 -15.03
C VAL A 355 32.15 -0.38 -15.92
N ASP A 356 31.67 -0.34 -17.16
CA ASP A 356 31.59 0.92 -17.86
C ASP A 356 30.21 1.49 -17.55
N ALA A 357 30.16 2.52 -16.72
CA ALA A 357 28.89 3.17 -16.38
C ALA A 357 28.18 3.72 -17.64
N ALA A 358 28.94 3.95 -18.72
CA ALA A 358 28.40 4.33 -20.03
C ALA A 358 27.88 3.15 -20.87
N ASP A 359 28.07 1.91 -20.43
CA ASP A 359 27.65 0.68 -21.12
C ASP A 359 26.27 0.19 -20.67
N THR A 360 25.35 1.12 -20.44
CA THR A 360 23.95 0.81 -20.15
C THR A 360 23.07 1.13 -21.34
N MET A 361 21.96 0.42 -21.52
CA MET A 361 20.99 0.71 -22.61
C MET A 361 20.54 2.17 -22.63
N SER A 362 20.50 2.83 -21.48
CA SER A 362 20.20 4.26 -21.34
C SER A 362 21.22 5.20 -21.95
N GLU A 363 22.50 4.83 -21.96
CA GLU A 363 23.60 5.73 -22.37
C GLU A 363 24.14 5.41 -23.77
N ALA A 364 24.18 4.14 -24.15
CA ALA A 364 24.92 3.69 -25.33
C ALA A 364 24.05 3.07 -26.46
N TYR A 365 22.75 2.85 -26.26
CA TYR A 365 21.89 2.38 -27.35
C TYR A 365 21.64 3.50 -28.37
N ASP A 366 22.16 3.32 -29.59
CA ASP A 366 22.02 4.27 -30.70
C ASP A 366 21.00 3.74 -31.73
N ASP A 367 19.83 4.37 -31.77
CA ASP A 367 18.74 4.03 -32.70
C ASP A 367 18.99 4.49 -34.15
N THR A 368 20.15 5.11 -34.41
CA THR A 368 20.55 5.60 -35.73
C THR A 368 21.56 4.69 -36.45
N LEU A 369 22.10 3.68 -35.77
CA LEU A 369 22.96 2.66 -36.39
C LEU A 369 22.16 1.85 -37.39
N ASP A 370 22.79 1.46 -38.51
CA ASP A 370 22.12 0.78 -39.63
C ASP A 370 21.44 -0.52 -39.16
N GLU A 371 22.08 -1.23 -38.23
CA GLU A 371 21.65 -2.46 -37.57
C GLU A 371 20.51 -2.25 -36.56
N ASN A 372 20.25 -1.00 -36.14
CA ASN A 372 19.18 -0.68 -35.20
C ASN A 372 17.98 0.02 -35.86
N LEU A 373 18.04 0.34 -37.16
CA LEU A 373 17.02 1.14 -37.84
C LEU A 373 15.65 0.47 -37.93
N ASP A 374 15.59 -0.85 -37.95
CA ASP A 374 14.33 -1.62 -38.03
C ASP A 374 13.85 -2.15 -36.66
N ASN A 375 14.64 -1.93 -35.62
CA ASN A 375 14.29 -2.25 -34.24
C ASN A 375 13.00 -1.56 -33.80
N ILE A 376 12.24 -2.27 -32.97
CA ILE A 376 11.06 -1.73 -32.31
C ILE A 376 11.39 -1.67 -30.83
N VAL A 377 11.47 -0.46 -30.30
CA VAL A 377 11.81 -0.21 -28.90
C VAL A 377 10.63 0.45 -28.20
N MET A 378 10.26 -0.09 -27.04
CA MET A 378 9.31 0.52 -26.11
C MET A 378 10.02 0.78 -24.78
N LYS A 379 9.89 2.00 -24.27
CA LYS A 379 10.44 2.42 -22.98
C LYS A 379 9.29 2.74 -22.02
N ILE A 380 9.37 2.26 -20.80
CA ILE A 380 8.46 2.59 -19.71
C ILE A 380 9.29 3.22 -18.60
N TYR A 381 8.98 4.45 -18.23
CA TYR A 381 9.76 5.21 -17.26
C TYR A 381 9.14 5.07 -15.87
N SER A 382 9.95 4.78 -14.85
CA SER A 382 9.45 4.61 -13.48
C SER A 382 8.89 5.91 -12.90
N HIS A 383 9.49 7.02 -13.29
CA HIS A 383 9.09 8.35 -12.85
C HIS A 383 7.64 8.71 -13.22
N GLU A 384 7.05 8.02 -14.21
CA GLU A 384 5.63 8.17 -14.57
C GLU A 384 4.68 7.69 -13.47
N TYR A 385 5.04 6.63 -12.74
CA TYR A 385 4.22 6.12 -11.64
C TYR A 385 4.70 6.61 -10.27
N GLU A 386 6.01 6.83 -10.09
CA GLU A 386 6.58 7.36 -8.84
C GLU A 386 5.94 8.70 -8.49
N THR A 387 5.87 9.62 -9.45
CA THR A 387 5.25 10.94 -9.25
C THR A 387 3.78 10.83 -8.84
N VAL A 388 3.04 9.83 -9.36
CA VAL A 388 1.64 9.60 -8.99
C VAL A 388 1.53 9.05 -7.56
N PHE A 389 2.42 8.13 -7.15
CA PHE A 389 2.42 7.60 -5.80
C PHE A 389 2.87 8.65 -4.76
N GLU A 390 3.91 9.43 -5.05
CA GLU A 390 4.35 10.57 -4.22
C GLU A 390 3.20 11.56 -3.99
N GLN A 391 2.45 11.90 -5.05
CA GLN A 391 1.30 12.79 -4.93
C GLN A 391 0.18 12.16 -4.09
N GLN A 392 -0.14 10.89 -4.31
CA GLN A 392 -1.15 10.18 -3.50
C GLN A 392 -0.76 10.10 -2.03
N GLU A 393 0.53 9.94 -1.74
CA GLU A 393 1.08 9.92 -0.39
C GLU A 393 0.91 11.29 0.27
N GLN A 394 1.31 12.39 -0.39
CA GLN A 394 1.08 13.75 0.10
C GLN A 394 -0.40 14.08 0.33
N GLU A 395 -1.29 13.64 -0.56
CA GLU A 395 -2.73 13.83 -0.42
C GLU A 395 -3.28 13.07 0.79
N LYS A 396 -2.83 11.83 1.01
CA LYS A 396 -3.20 11.05 2.19
C LYS A 396 -2.61 11.63 3.47
N GLU A 397 -1.37 12.07 3.45
CA GLU A 397 -0.74 12.74 4.59
C GLU A 397 -1.53 13.98 5.01
N ALA A 398 -1.89 14.84 4.06
CA ALA A 398 -2.67 16.04 4.32
C ALA A 398 -4.08 15.71 4.85
N ALA A 399 -4.72 14.66 4.31
CA ALA A 399 -6.01 14.20 4.79
C ALA A 399 -5.92 13.63 6.23
N THR A 400 -4.88 12.85 6.54
CA THR A 400 -4.62 12.36 7.90
C THR A 400 -4.36 13.52 8.88
N THR A 401 -3.55 14.51 8.49
CA THR A 401 -3.32 15.71 9.32
C THR A 401 -4.63 16.44 9.62
N ALA A 402 -5.55 16.51 8.64
CA ALA A 402 -6.88 17.09 8.83
C ALA A 402 -7.75 16.28 9.80
N ILE A 403 -7.71 14.94 9.73
CA ILE A 403 -8.40 14.05 10.67
C ILE A 403 -7.85 14.23 12.08
N LEU A 404 -6.52 14.17 12.25
CA LEU A 404 -5.86 14.37 13.55
C LEU A 404 -6.18 15.75 14.14
N SER A 405 -6.22 16.79 13.30
CA SER A 405 -6.64 18.13 13.71
C SER A 405 -8.10 18.17 14.16
N ALA A 406 -9.00 17.46 13.47
CA ALA A 406 -10.40 17.36 13.85
C ALA A 406 -10.60 16.61 15.17
N VAL A 407 -9.86 15.52 15.39
CA VAL A 407 -9.86 14.77 16.66
C VAL A 407 -9.32 15.65 17.79
N ARG A 408 -8.20 16.36 17.58
CA ARG A 408 -7.66 17.34 18.54
C ARG A 408 -8.71 18.39 18.90
N LEU A 409 -9.37 18.99 17.92
CA LEU A 409 -10.44 19.98 18.15
C LEU A 409 -11.64 19.37 18.90
N ALA A 410 -11.98 18.10 18.66
CA ALA A 410 -13.02 17.41 19.40
C ALA A 410 -12.64 17.21 20.87
N LEU A 411 -11.36 16.94 21.16
CA LEU A 411 -10.85 16.73 22.52
C LEU A 411 -10.73 18.02 23.33
N ILE A 412 -10.08 19.05 22.77
CA ILE A 412 -9.69 20.26 23.53
C ILE A 412 -10.20 21.57 22.92
N GLY A 413 -11.02 21.53 21.87
CA GLY A 413 -11.50 22.73 21.19
C GLY A 413 -10.33 23.58 20.66
N GLN A 414 -10.42 24.89 20.86
CA GLN A 414 -9.38 25.85 20.42
C GLN A 414 -8.26 26.04 21.46
N SER A 415 -8.30 25.28 22.55
CA SER A 415 -7.28 25.31 23.60
C SER A 415 -5.90 24.87 23.02
N PRO A 416 -4.77 25.39 23.52
CA PRO A 416 -4.64 26.37 24.60
C PRO A 416 -4.81 27.83 24.17
N ASN A 417 -4.99 28.09 22.86
CA ASN A 417 -4.98 29.44 22.32
C ASN A 417 -6.30 30.20 22.55
N ASP A 418 -7.39 29.48 22.75
CA ASP A 418 -8.73 30.04 23.03
C ASP A 418 -9.55 29.01 23.84
N LEU A 419 -10.85 29.24 23.96
CA LEU A 419 -11.78 28.45 24.76
C LEU A 419 -11.71 26.94 24.45
N ASN A 420 -11.59 26.15 25.51
CA ASN A 420 -11.81 24.72 25.44
C ASN A 420 -13.31 24.41 25.29
N THR A 421 -13.75 24.22 24.05
CA THR A 421 -15.11 23.79 23.71
C THR A 421 -15.18 22.30 23.36
N GLY A 422 -14.08 21.57 23.59
CA GLY A 422 -13.99 20.14 23.32
C GLY A 422 -14.50 19.31 24.50
N TYR A 423 -14.34 17.99 24.37
CA TYR A 423 -14.68 16.99 25.38
C TYR A 423 -14.12 17.36 26.76
N THR A 424 -12.82 17.64 26.85
CA THR A 424 -12.13 17.97 28.12
C THR A 424 -12.65 19.25 28.76
N GLY A 425 -13.16 20.20 27.96
CA GLY A 425 -13.70 21.45 28.50
C GLY A 425 -15.06 21.28 29.17
N ASP A 426 -15.80 20.27 28.73
CA ASP A 426 -17.14 19.93 29.20
C ASP A 426 -17.10 18.82 30.25
N LEU A 427 -16.24 17.80 30.14
CA LEU A 427 -16.13 16.70 31.12
C LEU A 427 -14.99 16.84 32.13
N LEU A 428 -14.10 17.82 31.95
CA LEU A 428 -12.98 18.11 32.86
C LEU A 428 -11.86 17.05 32.87
N GLU A 429 -11.97 16.03 32.03
CA GLU A 429 -11.03 14.92 31.92
C GLU A 429 -10.83 14.49 30.47
N LEU A 430 -9.78 13.69 30.22
CA LEU A 430 -9.60 13.00 28.95
C LEU A 430 -10.62 11.86 28.85
N PRO A 431 -11.08 11.50 27.63
CA PRO A 431 -11.98 10.37 27.46
C PRO A 431 -11.30 9.06 27.87
N ALA A 432 -12.05 8.18 28.53
CA ALA A 432 -11.66 6.79 28.69
C ALA A 432 -11.47 6.12 27.32
N LEU A 433 -10.57 5.14 27.27
CA LEU A 433 -10.27 4.40 26.06
C LEU A 433 -10.96 3.03 26.11
N PHE A 434 -11.73 2.73 25.07
CA PHE A 434 -12.48 1.49 24.96
C PHE A 434 -11.82 0.54 23.96
N GLN A 435 -11.86 -0.75 24.25
CA GLN A 435 -11.47 -1.83 23.35
C GLN A 435 -12.66 -2.71 23.02
N TRP A 436 -12.63 -3.34 21.84
CA TRP A 436 -13.64 -4.32 21.49
C TRP A 436 -13.25 -5.67 22.05
N GLU A 437 -14.03 -6.16 23.01
CA GLU A 437 -13.82 -7.47 23.60
C GLU A 437 -14.62 -8.52 22.85
N THR A 438 -13.96 -9.61 22.47
CA THR A 438 -14.61 -10.74 21.77
C THR A 438 -15.11 -11.83 22.72
N ASP A 439 -15.09 -11.57 24.03
CA ASP A 439 -15.47 -12.51 25.08
C ASP A 439 -16.98 -12.81 25.06
N ALA A 440 -17.56 -13.32 26.17
CA ALA A 440 -18.89 -13.93 26.20
C ALA A 440 -20.02 -13.09 25.57
N THR A 441 -19.87 -11.77 25.55
CA THR A 441 -20.73 -10.80 24.86
C THR A 441 -19.87 -9.79 24.12
N PRO A 442 -19.78 -9.85 22.77
CA PRO A 442 -18.99 -8.90 22.00
C PRO A 442 -19.47 -7.46 22.22
N GLN A 443 -18.63 -6.65 22.84
CA GLN A 443 -18.98 -5.30 23.27
C GLN A 443 -17.73 -4.41 23.34
N TRP A 444 -17.97 -3.11 23.38
CA TRP A 444 -16.93 -2.15 23.73
C TRP A 444 -16.89 -2.03 25.24
N ASP A 445 -15.69 -2.17 25.82
CA ASP A 445 -15.44 -2.06 27.25
C ASP A 445 -14.20 -1.18 27.49
N ASP A 446 -14.18 -0.40 28.56
CA ASP A 446 -13.01 0.33 29.03
C ASP A 446 -12.31 -0.33 30.23
N GLN A 447 -12.93 -1.37 30.81
CA GLN A 447 -12.40 -2.49 31.61
C GLN A 447 -13.38 -2.96 32.70
N ASP A 448 -13.91 -4.19 32.59
CA ASP A 448 -15.00 -4.69 33.46
C ASP A 448 -14.60 -5.12 34.91
N SER A 449 -13.31 -5.12 35.34
CA SER A 449 -12.97 -5.65 36.69
C SER A 449 -11.60 -5.33 37.32
N SER A 450 -10.69 -4.71 36.60
CA SER A 450 -9.36 -4.37 37.08
C SER A 450 -9.33 -2.89 37.51
N SER A 451 -8.43 -2.50 38.42
CA SER A 451 -8.33 -1.11 38.88
C SER A 451 -7.50 -0.22 37.95
N THR A 452 -7.22 -0.67 36.72
CA THR A 452 -6.16 -0.13 35.86
C THR A 452 -6.69 0.13 34.46
N PRO A 453 -7.18 1.34 34.16
CA PRO A 453 -7.77 1.70 32.87
C PRO A 453 -6.92 1.28 31.67
N TYR A 454 -7.55 1.04 30.52
CA TYR A 454 -6.79 0.78 29.29
C TYR A 454 -5.88 1.95 28.92
N THR A 455 -4.61 1.64 28.68
CA THR A 455 -3.61 2.59 28.18
C THR A 455 -3.71 2.76 26.67
N LYS A 456 -4.47 1.90 25.98
CA LYS A 456 -4.76 2.02 24.55
C LYS A 456 -6.19 1.63 24.16
N GLY A 457 -6.77 2.31 23.18
CA GLY A 457 -8.14 2.05 22.72
C GLY A 457 -8.74 3.12 21.83
N GLN A 458 -10.07 3.20 21.80
CA GLN A 458 -10.82 4.21 21.06
C GLN A 458 -11.58 5.12 22.03
N PRO A 459 -11.51 6.46 21.87
CA PRO A 459 -12.16 7.41 22.77
C PRO A 459 -13.65 7.59 22.43
N ARG A 460 -14.46 6.56 22.66
CA ARG A 460 -15.87 6.52 22.21
C ARG A 460 -16.73 7.65 22.76
N GLY A 461 -16.38 8.19 23.93
CA GLY A 461 -17.02 9.37 24.51
C GLY A 461 -17.05 10.59 23.58
N LEU A 462 -16.18 10.64 22.58
CA LEU A 462 -16.19 11.69 21.55
C LEU A 462 -17.43 11.67 20.65
N TRP A 463 -18.09 10.52 20.45
CA TRP A 463 -19.24 10.41 19.53
C TRP A 463 -20.47 9.73 20.11
N THR A 464 -20.38 9.09 21.28
CA THR A 464 -21.54 8.52 21.98
C THR A 464 -21.51 8.90 23.46
N ARG A 465 -22.69 9.12 24.04
CA ARG A 465 -22.87 9.32 25.48
C ARG A 465 -22.87 8.00 26.26
N THR A 466 -23.14 6.89 25.56
CA THR A 466 -23.19 5.54 26.12
C THR A 466 -22.11 4.70 25.41
N PRO A 467 -20.84 4.82 25.83
CA PRO A 467 -19.71 4.12 25.22
C PRO A 467 -19.83 2.61 25.31
N ASN A 468 -20.39 2.11 26.40
CA ASN A 468 -20.73 0.72 26.60
C ASN A 468 -22.27 0.61 26.62
N ALA A 469 -22.83 -0.34 25.88
CA ALA A 469 -24.28 -0.52 25.83
C ALA A 469 -24.79 -1.46 26.95
N GLU A 470 -23.88 -2.25 27.52
CA GLU A 470 -24.18 -3.27 28.52
C GLU A 470 -23.80 -2.80 29.93
N ASP A 471 -22.81 -1.91 30.07
CA ASP A 471 -22.53 -1.21 31.33
C ASP A 471 -22.90 0.28 31.28
N SER A 472 -23.88 0.67 32.09
CA SER A 472 -24.27 2.07 32.27
C SER A 472 -23.36 2.84 33.23
N ALA A 473 -22.40 2.18 33.90
CA ALA A 473 -21.40 2.86 34.72
C ALA A 473 -20.48 3.76 33.88
N ASP A 474 -20.31 3.43 32.60
CA ASP A 474 -19.49 4.18 31.64
C ASP A 474 -20.28 5.29 30.92
N ASP A 475 -21.59 5.40 31.21
CA ASP A 475 -22.43 6.43 30.62
C ASP A 475 -21.99 7.81 31.09
N LEU A 476 -21.79 8.71 30.13
CA LEU A 476 -21.35 10.07 30.40
C LEU A 476 -22.54 10.91 30.88
N ASP A 477 -22.34 11.63 31.98
CA ASP A 477 -23.35 12.50 32.57
C ASP A 477 -23.82 13.57 31.58
N GLU A 478 -25.12 13.88 31.57
CA GLU A 478 -25.67 14.94 30.73
C GLU A 478 -25.21 16.31 31.20
N LYS A 479 -24.95 17.21 30.25
CA LYS A 479 -24.48 18.57 30.54
C LYS A 479 -25.42 19.36 31.47
N LYS A 480 -24.90 19.73 32.65
CA LYS A 480 -25.50 20.64 33.62
C LYS A 480 -24.50 21.73 34.02
N TRP A 481 -24.96 22.99 34.02
CA TRP A 481 -24.14 24.16 34.42
C TRP A 481 -22.81 24.36 33.67
N GLY A 482 -22.69 23.81 32.47
CA GLY A 482 -21.49 23.90 31.65
C GLY A 482 -20.58 22.67 31.72
N ILE A 483 -20.92 21.68 32.56
CA ILE A 483 -20.15 20.46 32.79
C ILE A 483 -21.02 19.25 32.46
N GLY A 484 -20.44 18.19 31.87
CA GLY A 484 -21.16 17.03 31.37
C GLY A 484 -21.26 17.03 29.84
N TRP A 485 -21.63 15.87 29.28
CA TRP A 485 -21.59 15.60 27.86
C TRP A 485 -22.63 16.46 27.14
N ALA A 486 -22.16 17.41 26.33
CA ALA A 486 -23.03 18.35 25.63
C ALA A 486 -23.66 17.75 24.37
N ARG A 487 -22.82 17.03 23.61
CA ARG A 487 -23.08 16.57 22.24
C ARG A 487 -21.98 15.61 21.82
N SER A 488 -22.19 14.96 20.67
CA SER A 488 -21.10 14.32 19.93
C SER A 488 -20.11 15.41 19.47
N TYR A 489 -18.85 15.26 19.86
CA TYR A 489 -17.72 16.13 19.52
C TYR A 489 -17.06 15.71 18.21
N PHE A 490 -17.16 14.42 17.87
CA PHE A 490 -16.65 13.84 16.64
C PHE A 490 -17.76 13.03 15.93
N PRO A 491 -17.81 13.00 14.59
CA PRO A 491 -18.75 12.15 13.86
C PRO A 491 -18.57 10.67 14.21
N VAL A 492 -19.66 9.93 14.31
CA VAL A 492 -19.58 8.47 14.54
C VAL A 492 -18.74 7.83 13.43
N PRO A 493 -17.65 7.10 13.77
CA PRO A 493 -16.82 6.45 12.76
C PRO A 493 -17.60 5.46 11.90
N GLY A 494 -17.09 5.17 10.71
CA GLY A 494 -17.64 4.13 9.85
C GLY A 494 -17.52 2.75 10.48
N GLY A 495 -18.18 1.73 9.90
CA GLY A 495 -18.14 0.37 10.40
C GLY A 495 -19.22 0.05 11.44
N ARG A 496 -19.11 -1.13 12.05
CA ARG A 496 -19.95 -1.66 13.13
C ARG A 496 -19.08 -2.51 14.05
N ASP A 497 -19.51 -2.67 15.29
CA ASP A 497 -18.87 -3.57 16.25
C ASP A 497 -17.38 -3.20 16.41
N GLU A 498 -16.46 -4.17 16.32
CA GLU A 498 -15.00 -3.97 16.38
C GLU A 498 -14.45 -2.99 15.34
N ASN A 499 -15.15 -2.82 14.21
CA ASN A 499 -14.70 -1.98 13.10
C ASN A 499 -15.13 -0.52 13.26
N GLN A 500 -15.83 -0.16 14.35
CA GLN A 500 -16.24 1.23 14.60
C GLN A 500 -15.09 2.05 15.22
N VAL A 501 -14.02 2.21 14.45
CA VAL A 501 -12.78 2.90 14.84
C VAL A 501 -12.55 4.13 13.99
N ILE A 502 -11.86 5.15 14.52
CA ILE A 502 -11.42 6.28 13.70
C ILE A 502 -10.27 5.77 12.82
N VAL A 503 -10.40 5.95 11.50
CA VAL A 503 -9.36 5.56 10.54
C VAL A 503 -8.69 6.79 9.92
N ASP A 504 -7.43 6.66 9.57
CA ASP A 504 -6.69 7.65 8.78
C ASP A 504 -6.95 7.52 7.27
N ALA A 505 -6.25 8.33 6.46
CA ALA A 505 -6.44 8.33 5.00
C ALA A 505 -5.84 7.09 4.31
N TRP A 506 -5.00 6.31 4.99
CA TRP A 506 -4.48 5.03 4.49
C TRP A 506 -5.42 3.87 4.81
N GLY A 507 -6.43 4.10 5.66
CA GLY A 507 -7.38 3.08 6.10
C GLY A 507 -6.94 2.34 7.36
N ASN A 508 -5.86 2.79 8.00
CA ASN A 508 -5.38 2.25 9.26
C ASN A 508 -6.19 2.88 10.40
N ALA A 509 -6.52 2.09 11.43
CA ALA A 509 -7.09 2.64 12.65
C ALA A 509 -6.08 3.58 13.32
N LEU A 510 -6.55 4.77 13.73
CA LEU A 510 -5.81 5.67 14.60
C LEU A 510 -5.66 5.03 15.98
N LEU A 511 -4.45 5.10 16.50
CA LEU A 511 -4.12 4.60 17.83
C LEU A 511 -4.17 5.74 18.83
N PHE A 512 -4.72 5.46 20.01
CA PHE A 512 -4.82 6.38 21.12
C PHE A 512 -4.11 5.74 22.31
N PHE A 513 -3.22 6.49 22.92
CA PHE A 513 -2.33 6.04 23.97
C PHE A 513 -2.40 6.99 25.15
N MET A 514 -2.87 6.50 26.29
CA MET A 514 -2.84 7.23 27.57
C MET A 514 -1.50 6.94 28.25
N ASP A 515 -0.83 8.00 28.69
CA ASP A 515 0.36 7.90 29.51
C ASP A 515 0.01 7.42 30.93
N ASP A 516 0.78 6.48 31.49
CA ASP A 516 0.60 6.06 32.88
C ASP A 516 1.19 7.06 33.89
N SER A 517 2.14 7.87 33.43
CA SER A 517 2.84 8.83 34.29
C SER A 517 2.01 10.10 34.54
N GLY A 518 1.01 10.36 33.70
CA GLY A 518 0.16 11.54 33.79
C GLY A 518 -1.03 11.52 32.82
N PRO A 519 -1.98 12.46 32.96
CA PRO A 519 -3.16 12.52 32.09
C PRO A 519 -2.78 13.12 30.74
N GLU A 520 -2.03 12.37 29.94
CA GLU A 520 -1.57 12.78 28.63
C GLU A 520 -1.98 11.75 27.60
N LEU A 521 -2.34 12.23 26.41
CA LEU A 521 -2.85 11.39 25.33
C LEU A 521 -2.01 11.61 24.08
N LEU A 522 -1.46 10.53 23.55
CA LEU A 522 -0.85 10.49 22.23
C LEU A 522 -1.85 9.89 21.24
N ILE A 523 -2.08 10.60 20.13
CA ILE A 523 -2.88 10.14 19.00
C ILE A 523 -1.92 9.88 17.85
N LEU A 524 -1.91 8.67 17.30
CA LEU A 524 -0.93 8.23 16.31
C LEU A 524 -1.63 7.65 15.08
N SER A 525 -1.26 8.14 13.90
CA SER A 525 -1.46 7.45 12.63
C SER A 525 -0.18 6.73 12.25
N ARG A 526 -0.32 5.47 11.83
CA ARG A 526 0.77 4.55 11.47
C ARG A 526 1.30 4.74 10.04
N GLY A 527 1.01 5.90 9.44
CA GLY A 527 1.48 6.23 8.10
C GLY A 527 1.06 5.24 7.01
N SER A 528 1.91 5.16 5.99
CA SER A 528 1.74 4.35 4.79
C SER A 528 2.17 2.90 4.99
N ASP A 529 3.16 2.66 5.86
CA ASP A 529 3.73 1.33 6.09
C ASP A 529 2.95 0.54 7.15
N GLY A 530 2.10 1.23 7.92
CA GLY A 530 1.26 0.64 8.96
C GLY A 530 2.03 0.25 10.22
N ARG A 531 3.24 0.78 10.43
CA ARG A 531 4.16 0.45 11.52
C ARG A 531 4.37 1.65 12.44
N PHE A 532 4.89 1.37 13.63
CA PHE A 532 5.36 2.35 14.58
C PHE A 532 6.24 1.67 15.62
N ASP A 533 7.06 2.45 16.32
CA ASP A 533 7.96 1.93 17.35
C ASP A 533 8.07 2.91 18.54
N PHE A 534 7.90 2.41 19.76
CA PHE A 534 8.23 3.15 21.00
C PHE A 534 9.66 2.88 21.48
N GLY A 535 10.47 2.21 20.64
CA GLY A 535 11.84 1.80 20.94
C GLY A 535 11.88 0.50 21.71
N THR A 536 12.39 0.53 22.95
CA THR A 536 12.57 -0.68 23.77
C THR A 536 11.32 -1.01 24.58
N THR A 537 10.14 -1.10 23.94
CA THR A 537 9.03 -1.84 24.53
C THR A 537 9.37 -3.33 24.56
N VAL A 538 8.83 -4.04 25.54
CA VAL A 538 9.44 -5.23 26.17
C VAL A 538 9.57 -6.44 25.24
N ASP A 539 8.97 -6.43 24.04
CA ASP A 539 8.97 -7.55 23.10
C ASP A 539 9.91 -7.36 21.87
N GLY A 540 10.39 -6.14 21.60
CA GLY A 540 11.21 -5.80 20.43
C GLY A 540 10.55 -6.11 19.06
N SER A 541 9.23 -6.33 19.01
CA SER A 541 8.51 -6.78 17.80
C SER A 541 8.22 -5.65 16.82
N LYS A 542 8.38 -4.38 17.24
CA LYS A 542 8.01 -3.18 16.47
C LYS A 542 6.53 -3.23 16.04
N ALA A 543 5.71 -3.86 16.87
CA ALA A 543 4.27 -3.98 16.68
C ALA A 543 3.53 -3.21 17.78
N GLU A 544 2.21 -3.11 17.60
CA GLU A 544 1.34 -2.62 18.67
C GLU A 544 1.50 -3.52 19.90
N PRO A 545 1.61 -2.95 21.10
CA PRO A 545 1.72 -3.76 22.31
C PRO A 545 0.61 -4.80 22.40
N ASP A 546 0.92 -6.02 22.83
CA ASP A 546 -0.10 -7.07 22.94
C ASP A 546 -1.06 -6.84 24.12
N ASP A 547 -0.62 -6.14 25.16
CA ASP A 547 -1.40 -5.87 26.38
C ASP A 547 -2.04 -4.48 26.33
N PHE A 548 -3.35 -4.39 26.57
CA PHE A 548 -4.10 -3.12 26.59
C PHE A 548 -3.92 -2.31 27.86
N THR A 549 -3.27 -2.89 28.88
CA THR A 549 -3.02 -2.31 30.20
C THR A 549 -1.54 -2.16 30.52
N GLU A 550 -0.65 -2.45 29.56
CA GLU A 550 0.78 -2.29 29.83
C GLU A 550 1.14 -0.84 30.08
N THR A 551 2.18 -0.66 30.89
CA THR A 551 2.67 0.66 31.21
C THR A 551 3.34 1.30 30.00
N LEU A 552 2.77 2.38 29.48
CA LEU A 552 3.24 3.14 28.36
C LEU A 552 3.67 4.55 28.81
N ASP A 553 4.91 4.90 28.47
CA ASP A 553 5.45 6.26 28.62
C ASP A 553 5.53 6.91 27.25
N ILE A 554 4.63 7.86 26.97
CA ILE A 554 4.55 8.52 25.67
C ILE A 554 5.78 9.39 25.35
N ASP A 555 6.59 9.76 26.34
CA ASP A 555 7.84 10.50 26.13
C ASP A 555 8.95 9.63 25.53
N THR A 556 8.78 8.30 25.51
CA THR A 556 9.70 7.37 24.86
C THR A 556 9.52 7.30 23.34
N TYR A 557 8.42 7.84 22.80
CA TYR A 557 8.17 7.84 21.36
C TYR A 557 9.20 8.71 20.61
N ASP A 558 10.01 8.08 19.75
CA ASP A 558 11.05 8.75 18.96
C ASP A 558 10.66 8.81 17.48
N PRO A 559 10.26 9.99 16.96
CA PRO A 559 9.88 10.14 15.55
C PRO A 559 11.05 10.01 14.57
N SER A 560 12.30 9.90 15.05
CA SER A 560 13.49 9.75 14.19
C SER A 560 13.80 8.29 13.81
N LEU A 561 13.18 7.32 14.49
CA LEU A 561 13.29 5.89 14.14
C LEU A 561 12.72 5.66 12.74
N THR A 562 13.33 4.76 11.96
CA THR A 562 12.93 4.47 10.57
C THR A 562 11.46 4.10 10.47
N GLU A 563 10.96 3.33 11.43
CA GLU A 563 9.55 2.87 11.55
C GLU A 563 8.56 3.97 11.95
N ASN A 564 9.05 5.16 12.31
CA ASN A 564 8.23 6.30 12.69
C ASN A 564 8.32 7.48 11.71
N GLN A 565 9.09 7.36 10.63
CA GLN A 565 9.35 8.48 9.74
C GLN A 565 8.10 8.94 8.97
N ASP A 566 7.16 8.03 8.68
CA ASP A 566 5.88 8.33 8.01
C ASP A 566 4.71 8.49 9.00
N ASN A 567 4.97 8.35 10.31
CA ASN A 567 3.95 8.49 11.34
C ASN A 567 3.56 9.95 11.55
N GLN A 568 2.26 10.16 11.78
CA GLN A 568 1.73 11.46 12.17
C GLN A 568 1.15 11.39 13.57
N VAL A 569 1.64 12.27 14.45
CA VAL A 569 1.31 12.25 15.87
C VAL A 569 0.75 13.57 16.37
N VAL A 570 -0.17 13.49 17.33
CA VAL A 570 -0.67 14.62 18.11
C VAL A 570 -0.60 14.29 19.59
N PHE A 571 0.07 15.16 20.35
CA PHE A 571 0.11 15.09 21.80
C PHE A 571 -0.92 16.03 22.41
N ILE A 572 -1.78 15.50 23.29
CA ILE A 572 -2.68 16.24 24.15
C ILE A 572 -2.11 16.16 25.56
N ARG A 573 -1.30 17.15 25.92
CA ARG A 573 -0.70 17.27 27.25
C ARG A 573 -1.69 17.94 28.21
N SER A 574 -1.54 17.67 29.49
CA SER A 574 -2.40 18.22 30.55
C SER A 574 -2.56 19.75 30.45
N TYR A 575 -1.45 20.49 30.30
CA TYR A 575 -1.44 21.95 30.15
C TYR A 575 -2.26 22.48 28.96
N ALA A 576 -2.58 21.65 27.97
CA ALA A 576 -3.41 22.04 26.85
C ALA A 576 -4.89 22.19 27.24
N TYR A 577 -5.32 21.67 28.38
CA TYR A 577 -6.71 21.74 28.86
C TYR A 577 -6.85 21.89 30.40
N SER A 578 -5.75 21.91 31.15
CA SER A 578 -5.73 22.13 32.61
C SER A 578 -4.32 22.47 33.12
N PRO A 579 -4.13 23.37 34.10
CA PRO A 579 -5.15 24.17 34.76
C PRO A 579 -5.57 25.36 33.90
N GLY A 580 -6.81 25.78 34.08
CA GLY A 580 -7.39 27.00 33.56
C GLY A 580 -7.39 28.12 34.60
N TYR A 581 -7.37 29.35 34.10
CA TYR A 581 -7.26 30.57 34.88
C TYR A 581 -8.48 31.47 34.71
N LEU A 582 -8.97 32.01 35.82
CA LEU A 582 -10.10 32.93 35.92
C LEU A 582 -9.95 33.80 37.17
N THR A 583 -9.92 35.12 36.99
CA THR A 583 -9.97 36.07 38.11
C THR A 583 -11.15 37.00 37.90
N LEU A 584 -12.10 37.02 38.83
CA LEU A 584 -13.20 37.98 38.87
C LEU A 584 -12.92 39.00 39.99
N GLY A 585 -12.67 40.25 39.61
CA GLY A 585 -12.30 41.33 40.52
C GLY A 585 -13.45 41.73 41.46
N ASN A 586 -14.58 42.15 40.89
CA ASN A 586 -15.76 42.58 41.64
C ASN A 586 -17.05 41.96 41.06
N LEU A 587 -17.92 41.45 41.93
CA LEU A 587 -19.30 41.08 41.62
C LEU A 587 -20.25 42.01 42.38
N THR A 588 -21.08 42.76 41.63
CA THR A 588 -22.12 43.64 42.15
C THR A 588 -23.51 43.14 41.71
N VAL A 589 -24.42 42.99 42.65
CA VAL A 589 -25.81 42.59 42.44
C VAL A 589 -26.74 43.66 42.99
N ILE A 590 -27.41 44.40 42.11
CA ILE A 590 -28.39 45.45 42.45
C ILE A 590 -29.70 44.80 42.90
N ASP A 591 -30.39 45.42 43.88
CA ASP A 591 -31.64 44.92 44.46
C ASP A 591 -31.50 43.50 45.10
N ALA A 592 -30.34 43.19 45.66
CA ALA A 592 -30.07 41.97 46.41
C ALA A 592 -30.78 41.93 47.77
N THR A 593 -31.08 40.72 48.25
CA THR A 593 -31.64 40.48 49.58
C THR A 593 -30.60 39.81 50.48
N ALA A 594 -30.24 40.45 51.59
CA ALA A 594 -29.28 39.91 52.55
C ALA A 594 -29.65 38.49 52.97
N THR A 595 -28.66 37.59 53.03
CA THR A 595 -28.76 36.15 53.32
C THR A 595 -29.54 35.29 52.31
N THR A 596 -30.36 35.91 51.45
CA THR A 596 -31.14 35.25 50.41
C THR A 596 -30.39 35.23 49.07
N THR A 597 -29.80 36.34 48.66
CA THR A 597 -29.04 36.39 47.40
C THR A 597 -27.69 35.71 47.57
N LYS A 598 -27.41 34.75 46.69
CA LYS A 598 -26.20 33.92 46.69
C LYS A 598 -25.59 33.86 45.30
N ALA A 599 -24.30 33.57 45.22
CA ALA A 599 -23.59 33.33 43.97
C ALA A 599 -22.67 32.12 44.07
N ARG A 600 -22.62 31.30 43.02
CA ARG A 600 -21.75 30.11 42.93
C ARG A 600 -21.19 29.98 41.51
N LEU A 601 -19.88 29.80 41.41
CA LEU A 601 -19.24 29.32 40.19
C LEU A 601 -19.23 27.79 40.22
N PHE A 602 -19.87 27.16 39.23
CA PHE A 602 -19.88 25.70 39.11
C PHE A 602 -18.58 25.22 38.50
N VAL A 603 -17.79 24.46 39.27
CA VAL A 603 -16.48 23.96 38.83
C VAL A 603 -16.46 22.46 38.53
N ASP A 604 -17.25 21.66 39.26
CA ASP A 604 -17.30 20.19 39.12
C ASP A 604 -18.71 19.64 38.84
N GLY A 605 -19.66 20.51 38.45
CA GLY A 605 -21.03 20.13 38.07
C GLY A 605 -21.91 19.67 39.25
N THR A 606 -21.32 19.41 40.41
CA THR A 606 -22.00 19.07 41.65
C THR A 606 -22.43 20.34 42.40
N ILE A 607 -23.59 20.27 43.05
CA ILE A 607 -24.15 21.38 43.85
C ILE A 607 -23.47 21.46 45.21
N ALA A 608 -22.84 20.38 45.69
CA ALA A 608 -22.26 20.26 47.03
C ALA A 608 -20.72 20.27 46.98
N GLY A 609 -20.09 21.35 47.49
CA GLY A 609 -18.64 21.39 47.73
C GLY A 609 -17.93 22.68 47.35
N ASP A 610 -18.50 23.45 46.41
CA ASP A 610 -17.86 24.65 45.85
C ASP A 610 -18.07 25.90 46.72
N THR A 611 -17.18 26.89 46.58
CA THR A 611 -17.21 28.15 47.35
C THR A 611 -18.47 28.96 47.00
N ILE A 612 -19.47 28.92 47.88
CA ILE A 612 -20.66 29.76 47.80
C ILE A 612 -20.30 31.15 48.33
N LEU A 613 -20.58 32.17 47.54
CA LEU A 613 -20.59 33.56 48.00
C LEU A 613 -22.01 33.87 48.49
N SER A 614 -22.13 34.34 49.73
CA SER A 614 -23.42 34.69 50.34
C SER A 614 -23.47 36.18 50.63
N CYS A 615 -24.57 36.83 50.26
CA CYS A 615 -24.82 38.24 50.56
C CYS A 615 -24.91 38.45 52.08
N SER A 616 -23.89 39.08 52.67
CA SER A 616 -23.84 39.36 54.11
C SER A 616 -24.01 40.83 54.46
N THR A 617 -23.58 41.74 53.58
CA THR A 617 -23.63 43.19 53.76
C THR A 617 -24.22 43.82 52.51
N LEU A 618 -25.18 44.73 52.69
CA LEU A 618 -25.78 45.50 51.60
C LEU A 618 -25.25 46.94 51.61
N THR A 619 -25.09 47.53 50.43
CA THR A 619 -24.62 48.89 50.14
C THR A 619 -25.58 49.58 49.17
N ASP A 620 -25.28 50.83 48.83
CA ASP A 620 -26.02 51.66 47.85
C ASP A 620 -25.00 51.98 46.74
N GLU A 621 -24.78 51.01 45.85
CA GLU A 621 -23.82 51.10 44.74
C GLU A 621 -24.40 51.87 43.55
N ASP A 622 -25.72 51.79 43.31
CA ASP A 622 -26.37 52.49 42.21
C ASP A 622 -26.80 53.95 42.54
N GLY A 623 -26.82 54.31 43.82
CA GLY A 623 -27.07 55.67 44.31
C GLY A 623 -28.55 56.04 44.41
N ASP A 624 -29.46 55.07 44.41
CA ASP A 624 -30.90 55.30 44.53
C ASP A 624 -31.36 55.63 45.97
N GLY A 625 -30.47 55.42 46.95
CA GLY A 625 -30.67 55.73 48.37
C GLY A 625 -31.25 54.58 49.20
N THR A 626 -31.42 53.39 48.62
CA THR A 626 -31.67 52.14 49.36
C THR A 626 -30.39 51.33 49.55
N LEU A 627 -30.34 50.56 50.64
CA LEU A 627 -29.21 49.69 50.97
C LEU A 627 -29.57 48.26 50.59
N ASP A 628 -29.70 48.02 49.31
CA ASP A 628 -30.11 46.76 48.69
C ASP A 628 -29.11 46.24 47.66
N ASP A 629 -27.94 46.85 47.50
CA ASP A 629 -26.92 46.33 46.59
C ASP A 629 -25.95 45.39 47.31
N TRP A 630 -25.58 44.30 46.68
CA TRP A 630 -24.55 43.40 47.17
C TRP A 630 -23.29 43.49 46.32
N SER A 631 -22.23 44.07 46.87
CA SER A 631 -20.91 44.14 46.24
C SER A 631 -19.89 43.27 46.98
N THR A 632 -19.16 42.43 46.25
CA THR A 632 -18.11 41.56 46.81
C THR A 632 -16.87 41.52 45.92
N GLY A 633 -15.70 41.50 46.54
CA GLY A 633 -14.40 41.65 45.85
C GLY A 633 -14.01 43.11 45.62
N THR A 634 -12.78 43.32 45.16
CA THR A 634 -12.21 44.64 44.84
C THR A 634 -11.22 44.51 43.69
N TRP A 635 -11.23 45.46 42.74
CA TRP A 635 -10.26 45.53 41.65
C TRP A 635 -9.65 46.94 41.54
N PRO A 636 -8.31 47.09 41.57
CA PRO A 636 -7.32 46.06 41.93
C PRO A 636 -7.38 45.78 43.45
N GLY A 637 -7.30 44.51 43.87
CA GLY A 637 -7.41 44.18 45.29
C GLY A 637 -7.62 42.69 45.56
N THR A 638 -8.47 42.37 46.52
CA THR A 638 -8.91 41.00 46.80
C THR A 638 -10.03 40.66 45.81
N PRO A 639 -9.79 39.86 44.76
CA PRO A 639 -10.84 39.43 43.83
C PRO A 639 -11.92 38.61 44.55
N CYS A 640 -13.14 38.60 44.01
CA CYS A 640 -14.20 37.76 44.56
C CYS A 640 -14.06 36.28 44.17
N LEU A 641 -13.47 36.00 43.00
CA LEU A 641 -13.07 34.66 42.57
C LEU A 641 -11.63 34.72 42.06
N ASP A 642 -10.76 33.83 42.55
CA ASP A 642 -9.34 33.80 42.19
C ASP A 642 -8.87 32.38 41.88
N PHE A 643 -8.96 32.02 40.61
CA PHE A 643 -8.37 30.82 40.05
C PHE A 643 -7.20 31.25 39.16
N SER A 644 -6.14 31.81 39.77
CA SER A 644 -4.95 32.28 39.06
C SER A 644 -3.76 31.35 39.27
N ASP A 645 -2.73 31.52 38.44
CA ASP A 645 -1.43 30.85 38.55
C ASP A 645 -0.66 31.24 39.82
N THR A 646 -1.10 32.30 40.50
CA THR A 646 -0.57 32.72 41.79
C THR A 646 -1.30 32.10 42.99
N SER A 647 -2.46 31.49 42.75
CA SER A 647 -3.29 30.83 43.75
C SER A 647 -3.06 29.32 43.74
N ALA A 648 -3.31 28.64 44.86
CA ALA A 648 -3.32 27.17 44.90
C ALA A 648 -4.62 26.57 44.32
N THR A 649 -5.57 27.41 43.92
CA THR A 649 -6.89 27.04 43.43
C THR A 649 -6.87 27.01 41.90
N THR A 650 -6.86 25.80 41.34
CA THR A 650 -6.96 25.57 39.90
C THR A 650 -8.41 25.35 39.48
N LEU A 651 -8.71 25.64 38.21
CA LEU A 651 -10.02 25.39 37.61
C LEU A 651 -9.81 24.66 36.28
N ALA A 652 -10.64 23.69 35.91
CA ALA A 652 -10.53 23.10 34.58
C ALA A 652 -10.87 24.13 33.48
N THR A 653 -10.27 24.03 32.30
CA THR A 653 -10.52 24.98 31.19
C THR A 653 -11.88 24.79 30.53
N GLY A 654 -12.39 25.82 29.86
CA GLY A 654 -13.64 25.75 29.11
C GLY A 654 -14.69 26.75 29.59
N ALA A 655 -15.95 26.46 29.30
CA ALA A 655 -17.06 27.33 29.71
C ALA A 655 -17.52 26.99 31.12
N ARG A 656 -17.48 27.97 32.04
CA ARG A 656 -17.98 27.80 33.42
C ARG A 656 -19.14 28.74 33.69
N THR A 657 -20.10 28.28 34.48
CA THR A 657 -21.29 29.08 34.77
C THR A 657 -21.19 29.63 36.19
N LEU A 658 -21.20 30.95 36.33
CA LEU A 658 -21.54 31.62 37.57
C LEU A 658 -23.04 31.80 37.61
N VAL A 659 -23.67 31.28 38.65
CA VAL A 659 -25.10 31.51 38.90
C VAL A 659 -25.25 32.37 40.13
N VAL A 660 -26.05 33.40 40.00
CA VAL A 660 -26.52 34.25 41.10
C VAL A 660 -28.01 33.98 41.26
N TRP A 661 -28.48 33.69 42.47
CA TRP A 661 -29.89 33.36 42.70
C TRP A 661 -30.37 33.85 44.06
N ASN A 662 -31.69 33.81 44.24
CA ASN A 662 -32.33 34.06 45.52
C ASN A 662 -32.75 32.73 46.14
N ASP A 663 -32.01 32.31 47.17
CA ASP A 663 -32.28 31.12 47.95
C ASP A 663 -33.42 31.38 48.95
N THR A 664 -34.63 30.97 48.55
CA THR A 664 -35.87 31.29 49.26
C THR A 664 -36.21 30.29 50.36
N ASP A 665 -35.64 29.10 50.32
CA ASP A 665 -35.89 28.03 51.30
C ASP A 665 -34.68 27.74 52.22
N SER A 666 -33.57 28.44 51.98
CA SER A 666 -32.30 28.38 52.72
C SER A 666 -31.58 27.03 52.63
N ASN A 667 -31.71 26.31 51.51
CA ASN A 667 -31.08 25.01 51.31
C ASN A 667 -29.70 25.06 50.62
N ASP A 668 -29.21 26.24 50.22
CA ASP A 668 -27.95 26.44 49.48
C ASP A 668 -27.90 25.75 48.10
N GLU A 669 -29.05 25.38 47.54
CA GLU A 669 -29.25 24.82 46.21
C GLU A 669 -30.06 25.79 45.35
N ILE A 670 -30.02 25.59 44.02
CA ILE A 670 -30.89 26.31 43.09
C ILE A 670 -32.00 25.34 42.72
N ASP A 671 -33.24 25.65 43.11
CA ASP A 671 -34.36 24.75 42.89
C ASP A 671 -35.60 25.42 42.27
N THR A 672 -36.64 24.60 42.03
CA THR A 672 -37.81 25.01 41.26
C THR A 672 -38.58 26.11 41.97
N GLY A 673 -38.71 27.26 41.31
CA GLY A 673 -39.41 28.43 41.85
C GLY A 673 -38.49 29.56 42.30
N GLU A 674 -37.18 29.34 42.34
CA GLU A 674 -36.21 30.38 42.67
C GLU A 674 -35.84 31.23 41.46
N SER A 675 -35.59 32.52 41.70
CA SER A 675 -35.14 33.45 40.67
C SER A 675 -33.61 33.43 40.57
N PHE A 676 -33.05 33.26 39.37
CA PHE A 676 -31.62 33.21 39.14
C PHE A 676 -31.17 33.96 37.86
N LYS A 677 -29.89 34.30 37.82
CA LYS A 677 -29.17 34.80 36.66
C LYS A 677 -27.90 33.98 36.45
N ARG A 678 -27.66 33.57 35.21
CA ARG A 678 -26.44 32.88 34.80
C ARG A 678 -25.50 33.79 34.01
N VAL A 679 -24.21 33.69 34.28
CA VAL A 679 -23.12 34.29 33.53
C VAL A 679 -22.14 33.18 33.13
N ILE A 680 -21.75 33.13 31.86
CA ILE A 680 -20.80 32.14 31.36
C ILE A 680 -19.42 32.79 31.25
N PHE A 681 -18.45 32.22 31.93
CA PHE A 681 -17.05 32.59 31.85
C PHE A 681 -16.29 31.69 30.88
N LYS A 682 -15.30 32.30 30.22
CA LYS A 682 -14.29 31.59 29.44
C LYS A 682 -13.08 31.36 30.35
N VAL A 683 -12.84 30.11 30.72
CA VAL A 683 -11.66 29.72 31.48
C VAL A 683 -10.62 29.23 30.49
N LEU A 684 -9.44 29.85 30.51
CA LEU A 684 -8.37 29.62 29.53
C LEU A 684 -7.15 29.00 30.22
N PRO A 685 -6.40 28.09 29.57
CA PRO A 685 -5.24 27.42 30.19
C PRO A 685 -3.99 28.29 30.35
N LEU A 686 -3.98 29.51 29.81
CA LEU A 686 -2.76 30.31 29.78
C LEU A 686 -2.67 31.20 31.02
N ALA A 687 -1.55 31.15 31.73
CA ALA A 687 -1.32 31.98 32.92
C ALA A 687 -1.52 33.47 32.62
N GLY A 688 -2.16 34.20 33.56
CA GLY A 688 -2.51 35.61 33.39
C GLY A 688 -3.60 35.89 32.35
N THR A 689 -4.36 34.89 31.93
CA THR A 689 -5.56 35.07 31.10
C THR A 689 -6.84 34.85 31.91
N GLY A 690 -7.98 35.32 31.40
CA GLY A 690 -9.27 35.16 32.09
C GLY A 690 -9.55 36.19 33.18
N GLU A 691 -8.93 37.38 33.12
CA GLU A 691 -9.24 38.48 34.03
C GLU A 691 -10.57 39.16 33.64
N VAL A 692 -11.48 39.29 34.60
CA VAL A 692 -12.72 40.03 34.49
C VAL A 692 -12.76 41.04 35.64
N GLU A 693 -12.63 42.32 35.30
CA GLU A 693 -12.50 43.39 36.31
C GLU A 693 -13.74 43.49 37.19
N SER A 694 -14.92 43.52 36.59
CA SER A 694 -16.19 43.57 37.32
C SER A 694 -17.37 42.99 36.54
N ILE A 695 -18.37 42.54 37.28
CA ILE A 695 -19.70 42.19 36.78
C ILE A 695 -20.74 42.91 37.63
N GLU A 696 -21.71 43.52 36.96
CA GLU A 696 -22.88 44.13 37.58
C GLU A 696 -24.14 43.49 37.01
N MET A 697 -25.10 43.15 37.87
CA MET A 697 -26.40 42.63 37.47
C MET A 697 -27.49 43.05 38.45
N ASP A 698 -28.73 43.10 37.97
CA ASP A 698 -29.91 43.52 38.75
C ASP A 698 -30.83 42.30 38.99
N THR A 699 -31.38 42.14 40.20
CA THR A 699 -32.30 41.03 40.48
C THR A 699 -33.58 41.07 39.63
N ALA A 700 -33.97 42.23 39.10
CA ALA A 700 -35.09 42.38 38.16
C ALA A 700 -34.86 41.62 36.84
N VAL A 701 -33.61 41.29 36.49
CA VAL A 701 -33.29 40.47 35.30
C VAL A 701 -33.19 38.98 35.59
N PHE A 702 -33.48 38.56 36.83
CA PHE A 702 -33.47 37.15 37.20
C PHE A 702 -34.67 36.43 36.56
N GLN A 703 -34.45 35.16 36.22
CA GLN A 703 -35.44 34.27 35.63
C GLN A 703 -35.84 33.22 36.67
N THR A 704 -37.09 32.76 36.67
CA THR A 704 -37.50 31.65 37.54
C THR A 704 -36.99 30.33 36.97
N TYR A 705 -36.35 29.50 37.82
CA TYR A 705 -35.87 28.17 37.49
C TYR A 705 -37.00 27.16 37.27
#